data_AF-A0A7X7T955-F1
#
_entry.id   AF-A0A7X7T955-F1
#
_cell.length_a   1.000
_cell.length_b   1.000
_cell.length_c   1.000
_cell.angle_alpha   90.00
_cell.angle_beta   90.00
_cell.angle_gamma   90.00
#
_symmetry.space_group_name_H-M   'P 1'
#
loop_
_entity.id
_entity.type
_entity.pdbx_description
1 polymer ?
#
loop_
_entity_poly.entity_id
_entity_poly.type
_entity_poly.pdbx_seq_one_letter_code
_entity_poly.pdbx_strand_id
1 'polypeptide(L)'
;MGQAYSVETIRQLSDFQRGLNLHRPLRVQRYEAGDELSYPAMEVAGKETATIRVRIERFVGGGFAGQVYRVAVTGIDKDGKAVQGFAGLEVGKIFAMKILIPPSGFSVLFRNFVYALGFQGPFQLQVNPAAARAGALWQKFIRRAAKIRFGRDDAVNDIHVTFVDSTLGSCGELSDWVSGRTWRLEVDEHLDTLKRWKKKQSFDPQRLGSPEYRAKHDFMQQFVEMLHEMGAHEFARQYEWSTCKSQPNALKRLDTNDNPETGLIAVDFRAGLALLPYLPMSPGDFKLIGQGMMRGSLVQFDRGDLNKLEQFVAAHKSEFVDLMPLLPELKACEDIYRNSLPDITHNGIRLFYDGKLWKTIRNSSITGWRVRNLVDDASEKKLRECPGRTMLFFLVGLIPFIGRVLRKSWGRPEWRSHYSGVLSSPAYFVRALRGRVAEMATRWYRSGRVNEGQALRMTRSIPNYAVHRLLSWITPAGLHRFILDGEFRTDKLWYLFARPFHLYFNAEMRTQWMRDMVEEGKRKHILTEDDATTIKSQIYEPYIQKYLVSLVVHLMTLPVTQLVSFSIATWYYLAHPDMDQAERIAKSGAIIGLFQVIPISPGSMCRGLYTVWLAIKERDFANYNIALFLSFFKYVGYLAFPIQMTYRYPALARFMAGHWATDAVHIVPVFGEHGALLERAVYDLCYNWPLTIRRRMRRRAELRQSLSPRVWPVGVCVAIAAALWLGAELWLVQRVESMPTLREVWYLVLAVSGSLGAGITLSAGGAVLWRRIVAGAIGGLLLGIVTTLATGLITAEQVELTTKTVIYSGVWRIFSFTILATMGAILTEILLPDPDLKQR
;
A
#
# COMPACT_ATOMS: atom_id res chain seq x y z
N MET A 1 11.97 -1.64 -0.45
CA MET A 1 13.40 -1.32 -0.18
C MET A 1 14.28 -2.00 -1.21
N GLY A 2 15.27 -1.32 -1.78
CA GLY A 2 16.21 -1.93 -2.75
C GLY A 2 17.11 -2.94 -2.04
N GLN A 3 17.36 -4.09 -2.67
CA GLN A 3 18.44 -4.99 -2.25
C GLN A 3 19.73 -4.19 -2.09
N ALA A 4 20.53 -4.49 -1.06
CA ALA A 4 21.86 -3.94 -0.92
C ALA A 4 22.67 -4.29 -2.17
N TYR A 5 22.99 -3.29 -2.98
CA TYR A 5 23.86 -3.41 -4.14
C TYR A 5 25.12 -2.59 -3.86
N SER A 6 26.24 -3.01 -4.43
CA SER A 6 27.52 -2.33 -4.25
C SER A 6 27.55 -1.04 -5.07
N VAL A 7 27.80 0.08 -4.39
CA VAL A 7 28.01 1.38 -5.06
C VAL A 7 29.27 1.32 -5.93
N GLU A 8 30.27 0.53 -5.53
CA GLU A 8 31.52 0.40 -6.27
C GLU A 8 31.30 -0.22 -7.65
N THR A 9 30.45 -1.23 -7.77
CA THR A 9 30.08 -1.79 -9.07
C THR A 9 29.41 -0.74 -9.98
N ILE A 10 28.59 0.16 -9.41
CA ILE A 10 27.97 1.26 -10.16
C ILE A 10 29.02 2.26 -10.65
N ARG A 11 30.04 2.55 -9.82
CA ARG A 11 31.17 3.41 -10.20
C ARG A 11 31.97 2.78 -11.33
N GLN A 12 32.33 1.49 -11.22
CA GLN A 12 33.02 0.76 -12.29
C GLN A 12 32.26 0.78 -13.62
N LEU A 13 30.94 0.58 -13.59
CA LEU A 13 30.10 0.66 -14.80
C LEU A 13 30.06 2.09 -15.38
N SER A 14 30.06 3.10 -14.51
CA SER A 14 30.08 4.51 -14.91
C SER A 14 31.43 4.91 -15.50
N ASP A 15 32.54 4.45 -14.92
CA ASP A 15 33.91 4.69 -15.40
C ASP A 15 34.17 3.97 -16.73
N PHE A 16 33.70 2.74 -16.86
CA PHE A 16 33.68 2.04 -18.15
C PHE A 16 32.95 2.87 -19.21
N GLN A 17 31.79 3.45 -18.88
CA GLN A 17 31.04 4.27 -19.81
C GLN A 17 31.76 5.60 -20.14
N ARG A 18 32.42 6.24 -19.16
CA ARG A 18 33.26 7.42 -19.38
C ARG A 18 34.41 7.11 -20.33
N GLY A 19 35.08 5.98 -20.16
CA GLY A 19 36.17 5.51 -21.02
C GLY A 19 35.79 5.26 -22.49
N LEU A 20 34.49 5.15 -22.81
CA LEU A 20 34.02 5.01 -24.19
C LEU A 20 34.06 6.33 -24.98
N ASN A 21 34.31 7.48 -24.33
CA ASN A 21 34.43 8.80 -24.95
C ASN A 21 33.26 9.13 -25.88
N LEU A 22 32.03 8.88 -25.42
CA LEU A 22 30.82 9.22 -26.17
C LEU A 22 30.62 10.74 -26.17
N HIS A 23 30.36 11.33 -27.34
CA HIS A 23 29.96 12.74 -27.49
C HIS A 23 28.81 13.21 -26.58
N ARG A 24 27.95 12.31 -26.11
CA ARG A 24 26.83 12.64 -25.21
C ARG A 24 27.19 12.41 -23.74
N PRO A 25 26.60 13.16 -22.80
CA PRO A 25 26.83 12.95 -21.38
C PRO A 25 26.28 11.60 -20.90
N LEU A 26 26.84 11.14 -19.77
CA LEU A 26 26.39 9.97 -19.04
C LEU A 26 24.91 10.13 -18.64
N ARG A 27 24.11 9.10 -18.89
CA ARG A 27 22.71 9.11 -18.47
C ARG A 27 22.58 8.66 -17.02
N VAL A 28 22.50 9.62 -16.11
CA VAL A 28 22.25 9.35 -14.69
C VAL A 28 20.75 9.15 -14.45
N GLN A 29 20.39 8.12 -13.67
CA GLN A 29 19.01 7.83 -13.29
C GLN A 29 18.72 8.29 -11.85
N ARG A 30 19.73 8.14 -10.98
CA ARG A 30 19.78 8.61 -9.60
C ARG A 30 21.25 8.76 -9.17
N TYR A 31 21.48 9.56 -8.15
CA TYR A 31 22.76 9.64 -7.45
C TYR A 31 22.96 8.50 -6.46
N GLU A 32 24.22 8.20 -6.17
CA GLU A 32 24.66 7.15 -5.23
C GLU A 32 25.29 7.76 -3.98
N ALA A 33 25.43 6.94 -2.93
CA ALA A 33 26.11 7.37 -1.71
C ALA A 33 27.56 7.79 -1.99
N GLY A 34 27.97 8.91 -1.41
CA GLY A 34 29.28 9.53 -1.61
C GLY A 34 29.38 10.48 -2.80
N ASP A 35 28.36 10.59 -3.67
CA ASP A 35 28.34 11.58 -4.74
C ASP A 35 28.33 13.00 -4.14
N GLU A 36 29.19 13.87 -4.65
CA GLU A 36 29.21 15.30 -4.30
C GLU A 36 28.57 16.12 -5.42
N LEU A 37 27.63 16.98 -5.05
CA LEU A 37 26.80 17.74 -5.96
C LEU A 37 26.86 19.22 -5.57
N SER A 38 26.86 20.10 -6.56
CA SER A 38 26.90 21.55 -6.36
C SER A 38 25.79 22.21 -7.13
N TYR A 39 25.01 23.06 -6.46
CA TYR A 39 23.83 23.69 -7.04
C TYR A 39 23.80 25.18 -6.77
N PRO A 40 23.57 26.03 -7.78
CA PRO A 40 23.07 27.38 -7.54
C PRO A 40 21.64 27.25 -7.00
N ALA A 41 21.45 27.62 -5.73
CA ALA A 41 20.18 27.51 -5.04
C ALA A 41 19.67 28.89 -4.65
N MET A 42 18.35 29.03 -4.69
CA MET A 42 17.63 30.24 -4.31
C MET A 42 16.90 30.00 -2.99
N GLU A 43 17.08 30.92 -2.05
CA GLU A 43 16.36 30.92 -0.78
C GLU A 43 14.85 30.98 -0.99
N VAL A 44 14.09 30.27 -0.16
CA VAL A 44 12.61 30.29 -0.21
C VAL A 44 12.03 31.46 0.58
N ALA A 45 12.58 31.75 1.77
CA ALA A 45 12.11 32.83 2.64
C ALA A 45 12.58 34.24 2.21
N GLY A 46 13.34 34.32 1.12
CA GLY A 46 13.96 35.52 0.60
C GLY A 46 14.29 35.38 -0.89
N LYS A 47 15.10 36.30 -1.41
CA LYS A 47 15.49 36.35 -2.83
C LYS A 47 16.99 36.12 -3.05
N GLU A 48 17.71 35.82 -1.99
CA GLU A 48 19.14 35.60 -2.08
C GLU A 48 19.46 34.28 -2.77
N THR A 49 20.65 34.20 -3.35
CA THR A 49 21.17 33.01 -4.03
C THR A 49 22.53 32.65 -3.48
N ALA A 50 22.78 31.34 -3.34
CA ALA A 50 24.09 30.81 -2.96
C ALA A 50 24.36 29.50 -3.69
N THR A 51 25.63 29.15 -3.84
CA THR A 51 26.03 27.84 -4.34
C THR A 51 26.14 26.88 -3.16
N ILE A 52 25.29 25.85 -3.14
CA ILE A 52 25.26 24.84 -2.08
C ILE A 52 25.93 23.57 -2.58
N ARG A 53 26.93 23.11 -1.83
CA ARG A 53 27.59 21.82 -2.06
C ARG A 53 27.04 20.80 -1.07
N VAL A 54 26.62 19.65 -1.58
CA VAL A 54 26.05 18.57 -0.79
C VAL A 54 26.70 17.24 -1.14
N ARG A 55 26.86 16.38 -0.14
CA ARG A 55 27.26 14.99 -0.31
C ARG A 55 26.08 14.08 -0.05
N ILE A 56 25.80 13.17 -0.97
CA ILE A 56 24.75 12.16 -0.80
C ILE A 56 25.19 11.15 0.26
N GLU A 57 24.45 11.02 1.34
CA GLU A 57 24.68 9.96 2.32
C GLU A 57 23.93 8.69 1.95
N ARG A 58 22.66 8.83 1.55
CA ARG A 58 21.85 7.71 1.07
C ARG A 58 20.67 8.16 0.20
N PHE A 59 20.30 7.29 -0.73
CA PHE A 59 19.00 7.34 -1.38
C PHE A 59 17.93 6.76 -0.45
N VAL A 60 16.91 7.55 -0.10
CA VAL A 60 15.86 7.14 0.84
C VAL A 60 14.74 6.42 0.11
N GLY A 61 14.28 6.98 -1.01
CA GLY A 61 13.18 6.43 -1.78
C GLY A 61 12.77 7.34 -2.94
N GLY A 62 11.82 6.86 -3.76
CA GLY A 62 11.26 7.66 -4.84
C GLY A 62 9.86 7.23 -5.20
N GLY A 63 8.97 8.21 -5.30
CA GLY A 63 7.58 8.05 -5.72
C GLY A 63 7.31 8.73 -7.06
N PHE A 64 6.03 8.98 -7.37
CA PHE A 64 5.65 9.74 -8.56
C PHE A 64 6.04 11.23 -8.48
N ALA A 65 6.12 11.80 -7.27
CA ALA A 65 6.49 13.20 -7.10
C ALA A 65 7.99 13.46 -7.31
N GLY A 66 8.86 12.49 -7.03
CA GLY A 66 10.30 12.68 -7.10
C GLY A 66 11.11 11.63 -6.35
N GLN A 67 12.41 11.90 -6.23
CA GLN A 67 13.42 11.12 -5.52
C GLN A 67 13.89 11.89 -4.29
N VAL A 68 14.02 11.21 -3.15
CA VAL A 68 14.46 11.81 -1.88
C VAL A 68 15.79 11.20 -1.45
N TYR A 69 16.72 12.06 -1.07
CA TYR A 69 18.06 11.74 -0.60
C TYR A 69 18.29 12.35 0.78
N ARG A 70 19.02 11.64 1.63
CA ARG A 70 19.65 12.22 2.83
C ARG A 70 21.00 12.76 2.39
N VAL A 71 21.25 14.04 2.66
CA VAL A 71 22.46 14.74 2.22
C VAL A 71 23.10 15.48 3.38
N ALA A 72 24.43 15.54 3.38
CA ALA A 72 25.20 16.43 4.25
C ALA A 72 25.62 17.66 3.45
N VAL A 73 25.41 18.87 3.98
CA VAL A 73 25.91 20.09 3.36
C VAL A 73 27.40 20.21 3.63
N THR A 74 28.23 20.23 2.58
CA THR A 74 29.70 20.25 2.69
C THR A 74 30.30 21.65 2.49
N GLY A 75 29.55 22.57 1.88
CA GLY A 75 30.00 23.94 1.68
C GLY A 75 28.89 24.83 1.16
N ILE A 76 28.98 26.12 1.48
CA ILE A 76 28.04 27.15 1.03
C ILE A 76 28.87 28.34 0.57
N ASP A 77 28.73 28.73 -0.70
CA ASP A 77 29.40 29.89 -1.27
C ASP A 77 28.35 30.96 -1.63
N LYS A 78 28.36 32.09 -0.94
CA LYS A 78 27.52 33.27 -1.22
C LYS A 78 28.40 34.37 -1.80
N ASP A 79 28.05 34.88 -2.98
CA ASP A 79 28.81 35.94 -3.67
C ASP A 79 30.31 35.64 -3.80
N GLY A 80 30.65 34.36 -4.03
CA GLY A 80 32.03 33.89 -4.16
C GLY A 80 32.80 33.74 -2.84
N LYS A 81 32.15 33.94 -1.68
CA LYS A 81 32.73 33.77 -0.34
C LYS A 81 32.11 32.56 0.37
N ALA A 82 32.97 31.73 0.95
CA ALA A 82 32.52 30.63 1.79
C ALA A 82 31.87 31.17 3.07
N VAL A 83 30.64 30.72 3.35
CA VAL A 83 29.88 31.08 4.54
C VAL A 83 29.50 29.82 5.31
N GLN A 84 29.29 29.95 6.63
CA GLN A 84 28.92 28.82 7.48
C GLN A 84 27.43 28.45 7.38
N GLY A 85 26.58 29.40 7.01
CA GLY A 85 25.15 29.17 6.87
C GLY A 85 24.48 30.09 5.85
N PHE A 86 23.34 29.63 5.32
CA PHE A 86 22.51 30.33 4.35
C PHE A 86 21.07 29.80 4.39
N ALA A 87 20.08 30.68 4.54
CA ALA A 87 18.66 30.29 4.49
C ALA A 87 18.26 29.15 5.45
N GLY A 88 18.89 29.05 6.64
CA GLY A 88 18.69 27.94 7.58
C GLY A 88 19.50 26.67 7.30
N LEU A 89 20.21 26.61 6.16
CA LEU A 89 21.22 25.59 5.91
C LEU A 89 22.52 25.92 6.64
N GLU A 90 23.21 24.91 7.14
CA GLU A 90 24.51 25.05 7.79
C GLU A 90 25.47 23.96 7.30
N VAL A 91 26.73 24.32 7.14
CA VAL A 91 27.80 23.39 6.77
C VAL A 91 27.97 22.32 7.86
N GLY A 92 28.04 21.06 7.46
CA GLY A 92 28.16 19.90 8.35
C GLY A 92 26.82 19.33 8.83
N LYS A 93 25.69 20.02 8.64
CA LYS A 93 24.36 19.51 9.00
C LYS A 93 23.74 18.65 7.89
N ILE A 94 22.76 17.84 8.30
CA ILE A 94 22.07 16.86 7.46
C ILE A 94 20.69 17.38 7.08
N PHE A 95 20.37 17.26 5.79
CA PHE A 95 19.13 17.72 5.19
C PHE A 95 18.52 16.65 4.29
N ALA A 96 17.24 16.84 3.96
CA ALA A 96 16.54 16.07 2.95
C ALA A 96 16.56 16.81 1.61
N MET A 97 17.15 16.21 0.59
CA MET A 97 17.15 16.72 -0.77
C MET A 97 16.11 15.96 -1.61
N LYS A 98 15.16 16.69 -2.18
CA LYS A 98 14.14 16.12 -3.07
C LYS A 98 14.32 16.64 -4.49
N ILE A 99 14.46 15.72 -5.44
CA ILE A 99 14.54 16.03 -6.88
C ILE A 99 13.25 15.56 -7.54
N LEU A 100 12.53 16.45 -8.22
CA LEU A 100 11.13 16.30 -8.64
C LEU A 100 10.94 15.44 -9.91
N ILE A 101 11.76 14.38 -10.03
CA ILE A 101 11.71 13.38 -11.10
C ILE A 101 11.76 11.96 -10.52
N PRO A 102 10.81 11.07 -10.86
CA PRO A 102 10.82 9.68 -10.41
C PRO A 102 12.08 8.94 -10.84
N PRO A 103 12.55 7.97 -10.04
CA PRO A 103 13.71 7.16 -10.42
C PRO A 103 13.37 6.22 -11.58
N SER A 104 12.12 5.75 -11.68
CA SER A 104 11.70 4.77 -12.69
C SER A 104 11.22 5.44 -13.98
N GLY A 105 11.73 4.98 -15.12
CA GLY A 105 11.29 5.46 -16.43
C GLY A 105 9.80 5.21 -16.72
N PHE A 106 9.23 4.11 -16.19
CA PHE A 106 7.80 3.85 -16.25
C PHE A 106 7.01 4.88 -15.43
N SER A 107 7.43 5.14 -14.19
CA SER A 107 6.77 6.13 -13.32
C SER A 107 6.82 7.54 -13.91
N VAL A 108 7.95 7.93 -14.54
CA VAL A 108 8.05 9.19 -15.29
C VAL A 108 7.05 9.23 -16.44
N LEU A 109 6.96 8.16 -17.25
CA LEU A 109 6.06 8.10 -18.39
C LEU A 109 4.59 8.16 -17.97
N PHE A 110 4.20 7.33 -17.00
CA PHE A 110 2.83 7.27 -16.49
C PHE A 110 2.40 8.60 -15.87
N ARG A 111 3.21 9.17 -14.98
CA ARG A 111 2.94 10.48 -14.39
C ARG A 111 2.78 11.56 -15.44
N ASN A 112 3.73 11.64 -16.37
CA ASN A 112 3.70 12.68 -17.39
C ASN A 112 2.50 12.51 -18.32
N PHE A 113 2.07 11.28 -18.60
CA PHE A 113 0.87 10.99 -19.37
C PHE A 113 -0.39 11.47 -18.63
N VAL A 114 -0.58 11.08 -17.37
CA VAL A 114 -1.72 11.52 -16.54
C VAL A 114 -1.76 13.04 -16.43
N TYR A 115 -0.61 13.68 -16.18
CA TYR A 115 -0.52 15.13 -16.10
C TYR A 115 -0.81 15.81 -17.45
N ALA A 116 -0.34 15.24 -18.57
CA ALA A 116 -0.61 15.76 -19.90
C ALA A 116 -2.08 15.62 -20.31
N LEU A 117 -2.78 14.56 -19.89
CA LEU A 117 -4.22 14.45 -20.09
C LEU A 117 -4.98 15.59 -19.40
N GLY A 118 -4.55 15.98 -18.20
CA GLY A 118 -5.16 17.05 -17.43
C GLY A 118 -4.84 18.46 -17.93
N PHE A 119 -3.55 18.76 -18.13
CA PHE A 119 -3.05 20.12 -18.36
C PHE A 119 -2.41 20.36 -19.74
N GLN A 120 -2.40 19.34 -20.61
CA GLN A 120 -1.87 19.41 -21.98
C GLN A 120 -0.41 19.87 -22.05
N GLY A 121 0.41 19.47 -21.08
CA GLY A 121 1.82 19.87 -21.00
C GLY A 121 2.70 18.99 -20.13
N PRO A 122 4.00 19.32 -20.02
CA PRO A 122 4.92 18.61 -19.14
C PRO A 122 4.62 18.88 -17.66
N PHE A 123 4.96 17.91 -16.81
CA PHE A 123 4.85 18.01 -15.35
C PHE A 123 5.62 19.22 -14.81
N GLN A 124 4.90 20.24 -14.34
CA GLN A 124 5.45 21.58 -14.09
C GLN A 124 6.44 21.62 -12.92
N LEU A 125 6.17 20.92 -11.82
CA LEU A 125 7.11 20.84 -10.70
C LEU A 125 8.48 20.29 -11.11
N GLN A 126 8.57 19.47 -12.15
CA GLN A 126 9.86 19.03 -12.68
C GLN A 126 10.55 20.13 -13.50
N VAL A 127 9.80 20.85 -14.35
CA VAL A 127 10.39 21.61 -15.47
C VAL A 127 10.33 23.13 -15.31
N ASN A 128 9.52 23.64 -14.38
CA ASN A 128 9.25 25.05 -14.22
C ASN A 128 9.71 25.50 -12.81
N PRO A 129 10.82 26.25 -12.70
CA PRO A 129 11.30 26.77 -11.43
C PRO A 129 10.27 27.62 -10.68
N ALA A 130 9.39 28.34 -11.39
CA ALA A 130 8.32 29.13 -10.77
C ALA A 130 7.27 28.23 -10.09
N ALA A 131 6.97 27.07 -10.66
CA ALA A 131 6.04 26.10 -10.05
C ALA A 131 6.66 25.47 -8.79
N ALA A 132 7.95 25.08 -8.85
CA ALA A 132 8.66 24.57 -7.68
C ALA A 132 8.75 25.63 -6.56
N ARG A 133 9.03 26.89 -6.91
CA ARG A 133 9.07 28.02 -5.98
C ARG A 133 7.69 28.33 -5.38
N ALA A 134 6.63 28.34 -6.19
CA ALA A 134 5.25 28.52 -5.70
C ALA A 134 4.88 27.46 -4.65
N GLY A 135 5.18 26.18 -4.91
CA GLY A 135 4.95 25.11 -3.95
C GLY A 135 5.76 25.26 -2.65
N ALA A 136 6.99 25.76 -2.73
CA ALA A 136 7.83 26.02 -1.55
C ALA A 136 7.32 27.21 -0.73
N LEU A 137 6.88 28.27 -1.40
CA LEU A 137 6.27 29.45 -0.75
C LEU A 137 4.95 29.09 -0.07
N TRP A 138 4.06 28.35 -0.74
CA TRP A 138 2.83 27.83 -0.11
C TRP A 138 3.13 27.08 1.18
N GLN A 139 4.18 26.25 1.20
CA GLN A 139 4.57 25.51 2.39
C GLN A 139 5.02 26.41 3.55
N LYS A 140 5.67 27.56 3.29
CA LYS A 140 6.00 28.56 4.33
C LYS A 140 4.74 29.13 4.97
N PHE A 141 3.74 29.49 4.16
CA PHE A 141 2.44 29.97 4.67
C PHE A 141 1.71 28.89 5.46
N ILE A 142 1.64 27.66 4.93
CA ILE A 142 1.02 26.50 5.60
C ILE A 142 1.70 26.22 6.93
N ARG A 143 3.04 26.29 6.99
CA ARG A 143 3.79 26.11 8.23
C ARG A 143 3.43 27.16 9.27
N ARG A 144 3.30 28.44 8.89
CA ARG A 144 2.88 29.49 9.82
C ARG A 144 1.43 29.31 10.29
N ALA A 145 0.52 28.90 9.41
CA ALA A 145 -0.84 28.58 9.83
C ALA A 145 -0.89 27.37 10.76
N ALA A 146 -0.04 26.35 10.53
CA ALA A 146 0.06 25.21 11.42
C ALA A 146 0.56 25.61 12.82
N LYS A 147 1.48 26.59 12.91
CA LYS A 147 1.86 27.20 14.20
C LYS A 147 0.65 27.79 14.92
N ILE A 148 -0.21 28.53 14.22
CA ILE A 148 -1.41 29.13 14.80
C ILE A 148 -2.39 28.03 15.26
N ARG A 149 -2.63 27.01 14.43
CA ARG A 149 -3.60 25.95 14.70
C ARG A 149 -3.18 25.00 15.81
N PHE A 150 -1.90 24.59 15.84
CA PHE A 150 -1.38 23.57 16.74
C PHE A 150 -0.49 24.13 17.87
N GLY A 151 -0.22 25.44 17.87
CA GLY A 151 0.64 26.10 18.86
C GLY A 151 2.13 25.75 18.76
N ARG A 152 2.58 25.17 17.63
CA ARG A 152 3.95 24.65 17.46
C ARG A 152 4.52 24.85 16.05
N ASP A 153 5.79 25.24 15.99
CA ASP A 153 6.50 25.59 14.76
C ASP A 153 7.02 24.38 13.95
N ASP A 154 6.91 23.19 14.51
CA ASP A 154 7.53 21.96 14.01
C ASP A 154 6.48 20.93 13.51
N ALA A 155 5.22 21.34 13.40
CA ALA A 155 4.11 20.55 12.86
C ALA A 155 4.16 20.37 11.34
N VAL A 156 4.92 21.21 10.62
CA VAL A 156 5.11 21.15 9.17
C VAL A 156 6.60 21.23 8.88
N ASN A 157 7.10 20.35 8.01
CA ASN A 157 8.51 20.37 7.61
C ASN A 157 8.89 21.68 6.92
N ASP A 158 10.10 22.18 7.14
CA ASP A 158 10.54 23.42 6.51
C ASP A 158 11.36 23.18 5.24
N ILE A 159 11.24 24.10 4.27
CA ILE A 159 12.03 24.12 3.03
C ILE A 159 12.89 25.36 3.01
N HIS A 160 14.19 25.18 2.77
CA HIS A 160 15.19 26.25 2.84
C HIS A 160 15.46 26.86 1.49
N VAL A 161 15.73 26.02 0.48
CA VAL A 161 16.11 26.48 -0.87
C VAL A 161 15.48 25.62 -1.97
N THR A 162 15.35 26.22 -3.15
CA THR A 162 15.01 25.54 -4.41
C THR A 162 16.15 25.64 -5.40
N PHE A 163 16.33 24.63 -6.25
CA PHE A 163 17.41 24.59 -7.23
C PHE A 163 17.01 23.82 -8.50
N VAL A 164 17.87 23.86 -9.52
CA VAL A 164 17.71 23.09 -10.75
C VAL A 164 18.85 22.09 -10.88
N ASP A 165 18.50 20.81 -10.96
CA ASP A 165 19.42 19.73 -11.26
C ASP A 165 19.55 19.56 -12.78
N SER A 166 20.68 20.00 -13.33
CA SER A 166 20.98 19.93 -14.77
C SER A 166 21.45 18.54 -15.21
N THR A 167 21.71 17.60 -14.32
CA THR A 167 22.14 16.24 -14.71
C THR A 167 20.94 15.34 -14.95
N LEU A 168 20.00 15.29 -14.00
CA LEU A 168 18.73 14.58 -14.07
C LEU A 168 17.68 15.36 -14.87
N GLY A 169 17.83 16.68 -14.95
CA GLY A 169 16.97 17.58 -15.71
C GLY A 169 15.63 17.84 -15.01
N SER A 170 15.70 18.30 -13.77
CA SER A 170 14.56 18.51 -12.88
C SER A 170 14.83 19.62 -11.89
N CYS A 171 13.78 20.34 -11.47
CA CYS A 171 13.83 21.15 -10.26
C CYS A 171 13.98 20.26 -9.02
N GLY A 172 14.54 20.82 -7.96
CA GLY A 172 14.72 20.20 -6.66
C GLY A 172 14.62 21.20 -5.52
N GLU A 173 14.57 20.67 -4.30
CA GLU A 173 14.43 21.43 -3.06
C GLU A 173 15.24 20.77 -1.92
N LEU A 174 15.71 21.59 -0.99
CA LEU A 174 16.32 21.16 0.27
C LEU A 174 15.42 21.53 1.43
N SER A 175 15.19 20.56 2.31
CA SER A 175 14.30 20.65 3.47
C SER A 175 14.94 20.02 4.68
N ASP A 176 14.37 20.26 5.87
CA ASP A 176 14.87 19.62 7.08
C ASP A 176 14.81 18.09 6.99
N TRP A 177 15.84 17.45 7.52
CA TRP A 177 15.82 16.01 7.71
C TRP A 177 14.96 15.67 8.93
N VAL A 178 13.80 15.06 8.68
CA VAL A 178 12.92 14.57 9.74
C VAL A 178 13.30 13.14 10.10
N SER A 179 13.88 12.95 11.28
CA SER A 179 14.05 11.63 11.89
C SER A 179 12.71 11.15 12.46
N GLY A 180 11.88 10.56 11.60
CA GLY A 180 10.53 10.12 11.95
C GLY A 180 10.16 8.73 11.42
N ARG A 181 9.10 8.17 11.99
CA ARG A 181 8.45 6.90 11.62
C ARG A 181 6.98 7.15 11.29
N THR A 182 6.31 6.24 10.58
CA THR A 182 4.91 6.47 10.14
C THR A 182 3.90 6.38 11.29
N TRP A 183 3.73 5.20 11.89
CA TRP A 183 3.02 4.98 13.15
C TRP A 183 3.32 3.57 13.67
N ARG A 184 2.99 3.30 14.94
CA ARG A 184 2.99 1.96 15.51
C ARG A 184 1.63 1.30 15.32
N LEU A 185 1.64 0.00 15.09
CA LEU A 185 0.43 -0.82 15.10
C LEU A 185 0.09 -1.13 16.57
N GLU A 186 -0.83 -0.36 17.12
CA GLU A 186 -1.23 -0.43 18.53
C GLU A 186 -2.19 -1.60 18.78
N VAL A 187 -1.99 -2.27 19.92
CA VAL A 187 -2.92 -3.30 20.37
C VAL A 187 -4.16 -2.64 20.96
N ASP A 188 -5.32 -3.03 20.46
CA ASP A 188 -6.59 -2.50 20.91
C ASP A 188 -7.62 -3.62 21.03
N GLU A 189 -7.98 -3.95 22.27
CA GLU A 189 -9.04 -4.92 22.52
C GLU A 189 -10.43 -4.29 22.35
N HIS A 190 -10.57 -2.96 22.35
CA HIS A 190 -11.82 -2.20 22.39
C HIS A 190 -12.17 -1.55 21.03
N LEU A 191 -11.96 -2.25 19.91
CA LEU A 191 -12.24 -1.72 18.57
C LEU A 191 -13.69 -1.25 18.38
N ASP A 192 -14.66 -1.82 19.10
CA ASP A 192 -16.05 -1.35 19.07
C ASP A 192 -16.19 0.09 19.62
N THR A 193 -15.46 0.42 20.69
CA THR A 193 -15.37 1.77 21.26
C THR A 193 -14.71 2.71 20.26
N LEU A 194 -13.61 2.29 19.63
CA LEU A 194 -12.94 3.06 18.57
C LEU A 194 -13.88 3.33 17.38
N LYS A 195 -14.70 2.35 16.99
CA LYS A 195 -15.71 2.50 15.94
C LYS A 195 -16.81 3.49 16.32
N ARG A 196 -17.24 3.52 17.59
CA ARG A 196 -18.19 4.54 18.10
C ARG A 196 -17.58 5.93 18.14
N TRP A 197 -16.33 6.07 18.60
CA TRP A 197 -15.57 7.32 18.57
C TRP A 197 -15.49 7.88 17.14
N LYS A 198 -15.13 7.04 16.17
CA LYS A 198 -15.08 7.44 14.75
C LYS A 198 -16.44 7.88 14.19
N LYS A 199 -17.53 7.31 14.70
CA LYS A 199 -18.91 7.68 14.35
C LYS A 199 -19.46 8.86 15.18
N LYS A 200 -18.65 9.47 16.05
CA LYS A 200 -19.07 10.52 16.99
C LYS A 200 -20.26 10.11 17.87
N GLN A 201 -20.34 8.83 18.22
CA GLN A 201 -21.36 8.28 19.13
C GLN A 201 -20.87 8.32 20.58
N SER A 202 -21.75 8.10 21.57
CA SER A 202 -21.33 8.01 22.97
C SER A 202 -20.40 6.80 23.20
N PHE A 203 -19.28 7.05 23.87
CA PHE A 203 -18.30 6.04 24.23
C PHE A 203 -17.75 6.31 25.65
N ASP A 204 -17.13 5.29 26.25
CA ASP A 204 -16.40 5.41 27.52
C ASP A 204 -14.95 5.84 27.24
N PRO A 205 -14.51 7.03 27.68
CA PRO A 205 -13.14 7.51 27.46
C PRO A 205 -12.06 6.61 28.06
N GLN A 206 -12.34 5.93 29.18
CA GLN A 206 -11.34 5.06 29.85
C GLN A 206 -10.99 3.81 29.04
N ARG A 207 -11.88 3.42 28.12
CA ARG A 207 -11.75 2.22 27.28
C ARG A 207 -11.34 2.55 25.84
N LEU A 208 -11.05 3.81 25.55
CA LEU A 208 -10.71 4.25 24.20
C LEU A 208 -9.22 3.95 23.92
N GLY A 209 -8.97 2.85 23.21
CA GLY A 209 -7.64 2.42 22.78
C GLY A 209 -7.07 3.21 21.60
N SER A 210 -5.95 2.72 21.08
CA SER A 210 -5.26 3.26 19.90
C SER A 210 -4.94 4.78 19.96
N PRO A 211 -4.21 5.28 20.98
CA PRO A 211 -3.96 6.71 21.13
C PRO A 211 -3.18 7.33 19.96
N GLU A 212 -2.16 6.66 19.42
CA GLU A 212 -1.37 7.19 18.29
C GLU A 212 -2.20 7.25 17.00
N TYR A 213 -3.10 6.28 16.79
CA TYR A 213 -4.07 6.34 15.69
C TYR A 213 -4.96 7.57 15.76
N ARG A 214 -5.54 7.81 16.95
CA ARG A 214 -6.50 8.89 17.18
C ARG A 214 -5.80 10.23 17.01
N ALA A 215 -4.64 10.38 17.63
CA ALA A 215 -3.82 11.57 17.49
C ALA A 215 -3.48 11.86 16.02
N LYS A 216 -3.10 10.83 15.24
CA LYS A 216 -2.81 11.00 13.82
C LYS A 216 -4.04 11.30 12.98
N HIS A 217 -5.17 10.65 13.26
CA HIS A 217 -6.45 10.94 12.63
C HIS A 217 -6.88 12.39 12.88
N ASP A 218 -6.83 12.83 14.13
CA ASP A 218 -7.28 14.17 14.54
C ASP A 218 -6.32 15.25 14.05
N PHE A 219 -5.01 15.01 14.10
CA PHE A 219 -4.00 15.88 13.50
C PHE A 219 -4.26 16.06 11.99
N MET A 220 -4.42 14.96 11.25
CA MET A 220 -4.65 15.03 9.80
C MET A 220 -5.99 15.71 9.48
N GLN A 221 -7.04 15.45 10.26
CA GLN A 221 -8.34 16.09 10.08
C GLN A 221 -8.24 17.61 10.32
N GLN A 222 -7.68 18.04 11.44
CA GLN A 222 -7.48 19.46 11.75
C GLN A 222 -6.55 20.13 10.74
N PHE A 223 -5.54 19.41 10.24
CA PHE A 223 -4.63 19.91 9.22
C PHE A 223 -5.34 20.13 7.88
N VAL A 224 -6.18 19.18 7.46
CA VAL A 224 -7.01 19.32 6.24
C VAL A 224 -8.01 20.46 6.38
N GLU A 225 -8.66 20.60 7.54
CA GLU A 225 -9.57 21.71 7.84
C GLU A 225 -8.85 23.06 7.72
N MET A 226 -7.68 23.20 8.34
CA MET A 226 -6.82 24.38 8.21
C MET A 226 -6.43 24.67 6.76
N LEU A 227 -6.03 23.66 5.98
CA LEU A 227 -5.70 23.84 4.57
C LEU A 227 -6.91 24.34 3.76
N HIS A 228 -8.12 23.89 4.06
CA HIS A 228 -9.34 24.39 3.43
C HIS A 228 -9.64 25.85 3.78
N GLU A 229 -9.47 26.24 5.05
CA GLU A 229 -9.65 27.62 5.51
C GLU A 229 -8.69 28.59 4.82
N MET A 230 -7.42 28.20 4.66
CA MET A 230 -6.40 28.99 3.97
C MET A 230 -6.56 29.04 2.44
N GLY A 231 -7.43 28.22 1.87
CA GLY A 231 -7.57 28.06 0.42
C GLY A 231 -6.62 27.05 -0.23
N ALA A 232 -5.79 26.34 0.53
CA ALA A 232 -4.88 25.28 0.06
C ALA A 232 -5.58 23.92 -0.17
N HIS A 233 -6.77 23.94 -0.77
CA HIS A 233 -7.65 22.78 -0.88
C HIS A 233 -7.07 21.61 -1.70
N GLU A 234 -6.33 21.87 -2.79
CA GLU A 234 -5.73 20.78 -3.56
C GLU A 234 -4.48 20.19 -2.88
N PHE A 235 -3.82 20.93 -1.99
CA PHE A 235 -2.77 20.39 -1.11
C PHE A 235 -3.36 19.48 -0.04
N ALA A 236 -4.55 19.80 0.47
CA ALA A 236 -5.24 19.01 1.50
C ALA A 236 -5.45 17.55 1.10
N ARG A 237 -5.61 17.26 -0.19
CA ARG A 237 -5.70 15.90 -0.74
C ARG A 237 -4.56 14.98 -0.28
N GLN A 238 -3.34 15.50 -0.11
CA GLN A 238 -2.19 14.69 0.34
C GLN A 238 -2.29 14.24 1.79
N TYR A 239 -3.20 14.83 2.56
CA TYR A 239 -3.44 14.58 3.98
C TYR A 239 -4.86 14.10 4.26
N GLU A 240 -5.70 13.96 3.22
CA GLU A 240 -7.07 13.47 3.34
C GLU A 240 -7.09 12.01 3.77
N TRP A 241 -7.66 11.75 4.95
CA TRP A 241 -7.65 10.42 5.57
C TRP A 241 -8.29 9.35 4.69
N SER A 242 -9.37 9.72 3.99
CA SER A 242 -10.18 8.84 3.13
C SER A 242 -9.45 8.33 1.88
N THR A 243 -8.28 8.87 1.54
CA THR A 243 -7.49 8.44 0.39
C THR A 243 -6.72 7.14 0.63
N CYS A 244 -6.63 6.68 1.88
CA CYS A 244 -5.91 5.47 2.32
C CYS A 244 -4.39 5.44 2.05
N LYS A 245 -3.82 6.49 1.45
CA LYS A 245 -2.40 6.63 1.07
C LYS A 245 -1.73 7.88 1.65
N SER A 246 -2.49 8.75 2.31
CA SER A 246 -2.01 10.03 2.85
C SER A 246 -1.27 9.90 4.17
N GLN A 247 -1.50 8.79 4.88
CA GLN A 247 -1.00 8.57 6.24
C GLN A 247 0.53 8.57 6.33
N PRO A 248 1.30 8.03 5.36
CA PRO A 248 2.75 8.14 5.35
C PRO A 248 3.28 9.59 5.26
N ASN A 249 2.47 10.55 4.80
CA ASN A 249 2.87 11.97 4.73
C ASN A 249 2.81 12.68 6.10
N ALA A 250 2.24 12.05 7.13
CA ALA A 250 2.31 12.53 8.50
C ALA A 250 3.21 11.59 9.31
N LEU A 251 4.45 12.01 9.57
CA LEU A 251 5.40 11.24 10.36
C LEU A 251 5.29 11.58 11.83
N LYS A 252 5.65 10.62 12.68
CA LYS A 252 5.91 10.83 14.09
C LYS A 252 7.41 10.91 14.32
N ARG A 253 7.85 11.98 14.98
CA ARG A 253 9.27 12.17 15.30
C ARG A 253 9.74 11.14 16.34
N LEU A 254 11.01 10.74 16.23
CA LEU A 254 11.61 9.73 17.09
C LEU A 254 11.97 10.24 18.49
N ASP A 255 12.12 11.55 18.68
CA ASP A 255 12.35 12.21 19.97
C ASP A 255 11.11 12.17 20.88
N THR A 256 9.91 12.23 20.32
CA THR A 256 8.62 12.16 21.05
C THR A 256 8.05 10.74 21.10
N ASN A 257 8.89 9.72 20.97
CA ASN A 257 8.43 8.34 20.77
C ASN A 257 7.70 7.77 22.00
N ASP A 258 7.97 8.31 23.19
CA ASP A 258 7.38 7.88 24.45
C ASP A 258 5.94 8.37 24.64
N ASN A 259 5.55 9.45 23.96
CA ASN A 259 4.19 9.98 24.04
C ASN A 259 3.41 9.63 22.76
N PRO A 260 2.32 8.83 22.83
CA PRO A 260 1.53 8.44 21.67
C PRO A 260 0.90 9.64 20.93
N GLU A 261 0.55 10.71 21.65
CA GLU A 261 -0.31 11.79 21.16
C GLU A 261 0.44 12.99 20.55
N THR A 262 1.76 13.09 20.75
CA THR A 262 2.55 14.25 20.35
C THR A 262 3.58 13.94 19.25
N GLY A 263 4.15 15.01 18.67
CA GLY A 263 5.30 14.92 17.75
C GLY A 263 4.97 14.46 16.34
N LEU A 264 3.70 14.55 15.94
CA LEU A 264 3.30 14.43 14.54
C LEU A 264 3.79 15.65 13.73
N ILE A 265 4.25 15.39 12.52
CA ILE A 265 4.73 16.40 11.57
C ILE A 265 4.28 16.02 10.16
N ALA A 266 3.72 16.99 9.44
CA ALA A 266 3.40 16.88 8.03
C ALA A 266 4.67 17.06 7.18
N VAL A 267 4.92 16.08 6.31
CA VAL A 267 6.00 16.05 5.32
C VAL A 267 5.41 15.84 3.93
N ASP A 268 6.22 16.07 2.90
CA ASP A 268 5.87 15.90 1.48
C ASP A 268 4.59 16.64 1.02
N PHE A 269 4.80 17.84 0.48
CA PHE A 269 3.72 18.69 -0.06
C PHE A 269 3.62 18.63 -1.59
N ARG A 270 4.38 17.76 -2.26
CA ARG A 270 4.46 17.74 -3.74
C ARG A 270 3.59 16.62 -4.29
N ALA A 271 2.50 16.99 -4.97
CA ALA A 271 1.60 16.02 -5.55
C ALA A 271 2.29 15.26 -6.69
N GLY A 272 2.25 13.93 -6.63
CA GLY A 272 2.85 13.08 -7.66
C GLY A 272 1.97 12.86 -8.89
N LEU A 273 0.64 12.98 -8.77
CA LEU A 273 -0.32 12.64 -9.84
C LEU A 273 -1.51 13.61 -9.83
N ALA A 274 -1.87 14.11 -11.01
CA ALA A 274 -3.10 14.86 -11.23
C ALA A 274 -4.34 13.99 -10.98
N LEU A 275 -5.38 14.59 -10.41
CA LEU A 275 -6.68 13.96 -10.23
C LEU A 275 -7.56 14.28 -11.43
N LEU A 276 -7.80 13.26 -12.26
CA LEU A 276 -8.70 13.36 -13.41
C LEU A 276 -10.11 12.93 -12.99
N PRO A 277 -11.17 13.48 -13.60
CA PRO A 277 -12.55 13.22 -13.18
C PRO A 277 -12.99 11.77 -13.41
N TYR A 278 -12.34 11.06 -14.32
CA TYR A 278 -12.62 9.66 -14.68
C TYR A 278 -11.55 8.68 -14.18
N LEU A 279 -10.55 9.13 -13.42
CA LEU A 279 -9.46 8.28 -12.91
C LEU A 279 -9.26 8.47 -11.39
N PRO A 280 -10.22 8.04 -10.55
CA PRO A 280 -10.06 8.04 -9.10
C PRO A 280 -8.96 7.04 -8.70
N MET A 281 -7.95 7.52 -7.98
CA MET A 281 -6.81 6.69 -7.54
C MET A 281 -7.01 6.12 -6.13
N SER A 282 -8.12 6.44 -5.48
CA SER A 282 -8.50 6.00 -4.13
C SER A 282 -10.00 6.21 -3.90
N PRO A 283 -10.62 5.54 -2.91
CA PRO A 283 -12.02 5.76 -2.57
C PRO A 283 -12.35 7.22 -2.20
N GLY A 284 -11.45 7.90 -1.48
CA GLY A 284 -11.60 9.32 -1.16
C GLY A 284 -11.58 10.25 -2.38
N ASP A 285 -10.90 9.85 -3.47
CA ASP A 285 -10.79 10.68 -4.67
C ASP A 285 -12.15 10.93 -5.33
N PHE A 286 -13.14 10.04 -5.23
CA PHE A 286 -14.49 10.28 -5.77
C PHE A 286 -15.16 11.51 -5.16
N LYS A 287 -15.10 11.63 -3.82
CA LYS A 287 -15.61 12.80 -3.11
C LYS A 287 -14.85 14.06 -3.51
N LEU A 288 -13.52 13.96 -3.60
CA LEU A 288 -12.67 15.10 -3.96
C LEU A 288 -12.91 15.57 -5.40
N ILE A 289 -13.11 14.65 -6.36
CA ILE A 289 -13.50 14.97 -7.74
C ILE A 289 -14.81 15.76 -7.73
N GLY A 290 -15.83 15.26 -7.02
CA GLY A 290 -17.12 15.95 -6.87
C GLY A 290 -16.97 17.38 -6.33
N GLN A 291 -16.21 17.54 -5.25
CA GLN A 291 -15.95 18.86 -4.65
C GLN A 291 -15.15 19.79 -5.56
N GLY A 292 -14.21 19.26 -6.37
CA GLY A 292 -13.49 20.02 -7.37
C GLY A 292 -14.42 20.54 -8.47
N MET A 293 -15.29 19.67 -9.00
CA MET A 293 -16.27 20.06 -10.01
C MET A 293 -17.22 21.15 -9.51
N MET A 294 -17.66 21.08 -8.24
CA MET A 294 -18.46 22.14 -7.62
C MET A 294 -17.73 23.49 -7.53
N ARG A 295 -16.38 23.49 -7.49
CA ARG A 295 -15.55 24.70 -7.52
C ARG A 295 -15.17 25.15 -8.94
N GLY A 296 -15.64 24.43 -9.98
CA GLY A 296 -15.25 24.69 -11.36
C GLY A 296 -13.89 24.10 -11.77
N SER A 297 -13.29 23.23 -10.95
CA SER A 297 -12.04 22.53 -11.25
C SER A 297 -12.31 21.09 -11.70
N LEU A 298 -12.20 20.83 -13.00
CA LEU A 298 -12.34 19.49 -13.58
C LEU A 298 -11.12 18.61 -13.29
N VAL A 299 -9.94 19.21 -13.19
CA VAL A 299 -8.67 18.53 -12.95
C VAL A 299 -7.97 19.20 -11.78
N GLN A 300 -7.70 18.44 -10.73
CA GLN A 300 -7.09 18.96 -9.50
C GLN A 300 -5.61 18.55 -9.42
N PHE A 301 -4.74 19.51 -9.14
CA PHE A 301 -3.31 19.33 -8.92
C PHE A 301 -2.71 20.59 -8.28
N ASP A 302 -2.42 20.51 -6.97
CA ASP A 302 -1.65 21.48 -6.17
C ASP A 302 -1.93 23.00 -6.34
N ARG A 303 -3.13 23.38 -6.80
CA ARG A 303 -3.58 24.78 -6.87
C ARG A 303 -4.27 25.24 -5.59
N GLY A 304 -3.78 26.33 -5.02
CA GLY A 304 -4.44 27.01 -3.91
C GLY A 304 -5.32 28.19 -4.36
N ASP A 305 -6.21 28.64 -3.50
CA ASP A 305 -6.97 29.88 -3.70
C ASP A 305 -6.21 31.05 -3.04
N LEU A 306 -5.61 31.90 -3.87
CA LEU A 306 -4.80 33.03 -3.41
C LEU A 306 -5.64 34.10 -2.69
N ASN A 307 -6.91 34.27 -3.09
CA ASN A 307 -7.78 35.25 -2.44
C ASN A 307 -8.11 34.80 -1.01
N LYS A 308 -8.38 33.51 -0.82
CA LYS A 308 -8.57 32.95 0.52
C LYS A 308 -7.30 33.01 1.36
N LEU A 309 -6.14 32.77 0.77
CA LEU A 309 -4.87 32.93 1.48
C LEU A 309 -4.69 34.37 1.96
N GLU A 310 -4.97 35.36 1.10
CA GLU A 310 -4.92 36.78 1.47
C GLU A 310 -5.87 37.11 2.61
N GLN A 311 -7.10 36.63 2.55
CA GLN A 311 -8.09 36.81 3.63
C GLN A 311 -7.61 36.17 4.93
N PHE A 312 -7.06 34.96 4.86
CA PHE A 312 -6.53 34.25 6.03
C PHE A 312 -5.34 34.99 6.66
N VAL A 313 -4.40 35.45 5.83
CA VAL A 313 -3.24 36.23 6.26
C VAL A 313 -3.68 37.57 6.86
N ALA A 314 -4.66 38.24 6.27
CA ALA A 314 -5.21 39.50 6.79
C ALA A 314 -5.88 39.30 8.16
N ALA A 315 -6.61 38.20 8.36
CA ALA A 315 -7.23 37.85 9.64
C ALA A 315 -6.21 37.57 10.75
N HIS A 316 -5.01 37.10 10.39
CA HIS A 316 -3.93 36.75 11.34
C HIS A 316 -2.69 37.63 11.17
N LYS A 317 -2.86 38.90 10.79
CA LYS A 317 -1.77 39.77 10.30
C LYS A 317 -0.55 39.84 11.23
N SER A 318 -0.75 39.87 12.54
CA SER A 318 0.34 39.91 13.54
C SER A 318 1.27 38.68 13.46
N GLU A 319 0.72 37.53 13.10
CA GLU A 319 1.46 36.27 13.00
C GLU A 319 2.16 36.09 11.65
N PHE A 320 1.88 36.92 10.63
CA PHE A 320 2.43 36.76 9.28
C PHE A 320 3.39 37.87 8.85
N VAL A 321 3.76 38.79 9.75
CA VAL A 321 4.53 40.01 9.42
C VAL A 321 5.79 39.72 8.61
N ASP A 322 6.54 38.67 8.96
CA ASP A 322 7.77 38.26 8.28
C ASP A 322 7.53 37.59 6.91
N LEU A 323 6.36 37.00 6.69
CA LEU A 323 5.98 36.34 5.43
C LEU A 323 5.20 37.25 4.47
N MET A 324 4.71 38.40 4.94
CA MET A 324 4.00 39.39 4.10
C MET A 324 4.77 39.78 2.82
N PRO A 325 6.11 40.00 2.85
CA PRO A 325 6.87 40.32 1.64
C PRO A 325 6.88 39.19 0.60
N LEU A 326 6.64 37.94 1.01
CA LEU A 326 6.64 36.77 0.14
C LEU A 326 5.29 36.56 -0.56
N LEU A 327 4.22 37.16 -0.07
CA LEU A 327 2.89 36.98 -0.66
C LEU A 327 2.79 37.51 -2.10
N PRO A 328 3.29 38.72 -2.45
CA PRO A 328 3.35 39.16 -3.84
C PRO A 328 4.19 38.25 -4.73
N GLU A 329 5.27 37.69 -4.19
CA GLU A 329 6.14 36.77 -4.92
C GLU A 329 5.46 35.42 -5.18
N LEU A 330 4.71 34.89 -4.21
CA LEU A 330 3.87 33.71 -4.40
C LEU A 330 2.85 33.96 -5.52
N LYS A 331 2.15 35.11 -5.51
CA LYS A 331 1.20 35.47 -6.58
C LYS A 331 1.87 35.53 -7.95
N ALA A 332 3.06 36.12 -8.03
CA ALA A 332 3.81 36.20 -9.28
C ALA A 332 4.25 34.82 -9.79
N CYS A 333 4.73 33.95 -8.91
CA CYS A 333 5.11 32.57 -9.26
C CYS A 333 3.89 31.75 -9.70
N GLU A 334 2.76 31.90 -9.02
CA GLU A 334 1.48 31.27 -9.37
C GLU A 334 0.92 31.78 -10.71
N ASP A 335 1.02 33.09 -11.01
CA ASP A 335 0.62 33.64 -12.31
C ASP A 335 1.46 33.01 -13.44
N ILE A 336 2.77 32.88 -13.24
CA ILE A 336 3.64 32.20 -14.22
C ILE A 336 3.28 30.72 -14.33
N TYR A 337 3.05 30.04 -13.20
CA TYR A 337 2.75 28.62 -13.15
C TYR A 337 1.40 28.28 -13.81
N ARG A 338 0.31 28.96 -13.43
CA ARG A 338 -1.03 28.67 -13.98
C ARG A 338 -1.14 29.00 -15.46
N ASN A 339 -0.43 30.03 -15.91
CA ASN A 339 -0.39 30.44 -17.32
C ASN A 339 0.80 29.82 -18.08
N SER A 340 1.51 28.81 -17.53
CA SER A 340 2.63 28.16 -18.23
C SER A 340 2.19 27.08 -19.22
N LEU A 341 0.92 26.66 -19.15
CA LEU A 341 0.35 25.56 -19.93
C LEU A 341 -0.93 25.99 -20.65
N PRO A 342 -1.33 25.26 -21.72
CA PRO A 342 -2.63 25.45 -22.33
C PRO A 342 -3.76 25.28 -21.31
N ASP A 343 -3.73 24.18 -20.54
CA ASP A 343 -4.70 23.89 -19.47
C ASP A 343 -6.12 24.29 -19.85
N ILE A 344 -6.67 23.55 -20.82
CA ILE A 344 -7.97 23.84 -21.43
C ILE A 344 -9.05 23.89 -20.35
N THR A 345 -8.90 23.09 -19.30
CA THR A 345 -9.86 22.97 -18.21
C THR A 345 -10.03 24.25 -17.38
N HIS A 346 -8.98 25.08 -17.26
CA HIS A 346 -9.05 26.32 -16.48
C HIS A 346 -8.94 27.60 -17.33
N ASN A 347 -8.21 27.57 -18.44
CA ASN A 347 -8.04 28.74 -19.30
C ASN A 347 -9.21 28.91 -20.28
N GLY A 348 -9.83 27.82 -20.74
CA GLY A 348 -10.99 27.83 -21.63
C GLY A 348 -10.82 28.79 -22.82
N ILE A 349 -11.70 29.80 -22.90
CA ILE A 349 -11.76 30.77 -24.00
C ILE A 349 -10.53 31.69 -24.07
N ARG A 350 -9.81 31.88 -22.95
CA ARG A 350 -8.59 32.74 -22.91
C ARG A 350 -7.54 32.31 -23.92
N LEU A 351 -7.50 31.02 -24.28
CA LEU A 351 -6.58 30.48 -25.26
C LEU A 351 -6.76 31.07 -26.67
N PHE A 352 -7.92 31.65 -26.99
CA PHE A 352 -8.17 32.23 -28.31
C PHE A 352 -7.72 33.69 -28.45
N TYR A 353 -7.59 34.44 -27.33
CA TYR A 353 -7.37 35.90 -27.40
C TYR A 353 -6.29 36.44 -26.44
N ASP A 354 -5.91 35.71 -25.38
CA ASP A 354 -4.97 36.22 -24.37
C ASP A 354 -3.51 36.09 -24.85
N GLY A 355 -2.97 37.18 -25.39
CA GLY A 355 -1.57 37.25 -25.83
C GLY A 355 -0.55 37.13 -24.69
N LYS A 356 -0.90 37.55 -23.46
CA LYS A 356 -0.03 37.40 -22.28
C LYS A 356 0.10 35.92 -21.94
N LEU A 357 -1.01 35.18 -21.95
CA LEU A 357 -1.03 33.73 -21.73
C LEU A 357 -0.11 33.01 -22.71
N TRP A 358 -0.25 33.24 -24.02
CA TRP A 358 0.60 32.60 -25.03
C TRP A 358 2.09 32.96 -24.88
N LYS A 359 2.40 34.21 -24.52
CA LYS A 359 3.78 34.63 -24.22
C LYS A 359 4.35 33.86 -23.03
N THR A 360 3.57 33.68 -21.97
CA THR A 360 3.97 32.90 -20.78
C THR A 360 4.12 31.41 -21.11
N ILE A 361 3.17 30.80 -21.82
CA ILE A 361 3.26 29.39 -22.27
C ILE A 361 4.56 29.18 -23.07
N ARG A 362 4.85 30.08 -24.00
CA ARG A 362 6.07 30.02 -24.82
C ARG A 362 7.33 30.12 -23.97
N ASN A 363 7.42 31.14 -23.10
CA ASN A 363 8.59 31.36 -22.26
C ASN A 363 8.84 30.21 -21.28
N SER A 364 7.78 29.71 -20.63
CA SER A 364 7.83 28.59 -19.71
C SER A 364 8.15 27.27 -20.43
N SER A 365 7.69 27.09 -21.68
CA SER A 365 8.07 25.94 -22.51
C SER A 365 9.56 25.92 -22.81
N ILE A 366 10.14 27.08 -23.17
CA ILE A 366 11.59 27.21 -23.42
C ILE A 366 12.38 26.91 -22.14
N THR A 367 12.01 27.51 -21.01
CA THR A 367 12.63 27.23 -19.70
C THR A 367 12.54 25.73 -19.37
N GLY A 368 11.37 25.12 -19.58
CA GLY A 368 11.17 23.69 -19.35
C GLY A 368 11.92 22.78 -20.33
N TRP A 369 12.30 23.25 -21.52
CA TRP A 369 13.22 22.54 -22.42
C TRP A 369 14.66 22.64 -21.93
N ARG A 370 15.08 23.80 -21.41
CA ARG A 370 16.40 24.00 -20.82
C ARG A 370 16.59 23.10 -19.60
N VAL A 371 15.65 23.14 -18.66
CA VAL A 371 15.67 22.29 -17.44
C VAL A 371 15.72 20.81 -17.80
N ARG A 372 15.01 20.34 -18.83
CA ARG A 372 15.04 18.93 -19.26
C ARG A 372 16.26 18.54 -20.10
N ASN A 373 17.21 19.44 -20.29
CA ASN A 373 18.38 19.27 -21.16
C ASN A 373 18.00 18.89 -22.60
N LEU A 374 16.98 19.55 -23.14
CA LEU A 374 16.64 19.47 -24.57
C LEU A 374 17.36 20.56 -25.38
N VAL A 375 17.66 21.70 -24.74
CA VAL A 375 18.38 22.83 -25.33
C VAL A 375 19.54 23.24 -24.43
N ASP A 376 20.60 23.75 -25.04
CA ASP A 376 21.70 24.45 -24.37
C ASP A 376 21.42 25.97 -24.28
N ASP A 377 22.31 26.74 -23.63
CA ASP A 377 22.13 28.18 -23.43
C ASP A 377 22.07 28.96 -24.74
N ALA A 378 22.90 28.57 -25.72
CA ALA A 378 22.93 29.22 -27.03
C ALA A 378 21.64 28.97 -27.83
N SER A 379 21.12 27.75 -27.80
CA SER A 379 19.85 27.40 -28.47
C SER A 379 18.66 28.01 -27.76
N GLU A 380 18.69 28.07 -26.42
CA GLU A 380 17.68 28.78 -25.63
C GLU A 380 17.56 30.25 -26.07
N LYS A 381 18.68 30.98 -26.16
CA LYS A 381 18.69 32.38 -26.61
C LYS A 381 18.05 32.52 -28.00
N LYS A 382 18.45 31.68 -28.95
CA LYS A 382 17.89 31.66 -30.33
C LYS A 382 16.39 31.37 -30.37
N LEU A 383 15.88 30.51 -29.48
CA LEU A 383 14.45 30.20 -29.40
C LEU A 383 13.66 31.37 -28.78
N ARG A 384 14.23 32.04 -27.77
CA ARG A 384 13.60 33.23 -27.15
C ARG A 384 13.48 34.40 -28.13
N GLU A 385 14.46 34.58 -29.01
CA GLU A 385 14.47 35.64 -30.03
C GLU A 385 13.44 35.40 -31.15
N CYS A 386 13.17 34.14 -31.51
CA CYS A 386 12.32 33.81 -32.67
C CYS A 386 11.11 32.93 -32.29
N PRO A 387 9.89 33.50 -32.26
CA PRO A 387 8.67 32.76 -31.95
C PRO A 387 8.36 31.61 -32.92
N GLY A 388 8.60 31.82 -34.23
CA GLY A 388 8.35 30.80 -35.26
C GLY A 388 9.25 29.56 -35.08
N ARG A 389 10.53 29.75 -34.74
CA ARG A 389 11.43 28.64 -34.40
C ARG A 389 10.98 27.90 -33.16
N THR A 390 10.48 28.61 -32.16
CA THR A 390 9.92 27.99 -30.95
C THR A 390 8.69 27.15 -31.26
N MET A 391 7.78 27.62 -32.11
CA MET A 391 6.61 26.85 -32.55
C MET A 391 7.03 25.61 -33.34
N LEU A 392 7.97 25.73 -34.27
CA LEU A 392 8.51 24.58 -35.00
C LEU A 392 9.17 23.56 -34.06
N PHE A 393 9.96 24.03 -33.09
CA PHE A 393 10.58 23.17 -32.08
C PHE A 393 9.53 22.44 -31.23
N PHE A 394 8.42 23.10 -30.90
CA PHE A 394 7.28 22.48 -30.22
C PHE A 394 6.62 21.41 -31.10
N LEU A 395 6.30 21.71 -32.36
CA LEU A 395 5.65 20.79 -33.31
C LEU A 395 6.49 19.53 -33.56
N VAL A 396 7.81 19.68 -33.75
CA VAL A 396 8.74 18.54 -33.85
C VAL A 396 8.64 17.65 -32.61
N GLY A 397 8.36 18.23 -31.45
CA GLY A 397 8.17 17.52 -30.20
C GLY A 397 6.91 16.67 -30.10
N LEU A 398 5.90 16.92 -30.94
CA LEU A 398 4.64 16.17 -30.98
C LEU A 398 4.77 14.86 -31.76
N ILE A 399 5.81 14.71 -32.59
CA ILE A 399 6.07 13.48 -33.34
C ILE A 399 6.36 12.34 -32.34
N PRO A 400 5.53 11.28 -32.31
CA PRO A 400 5.72 10.16 -31.39
C PRO A 400 7.10 9.51 -31.58
N PHE A 401 7.73 9.11 -30.47
CA PHE A 401 9.04 8.43 -30.37
C PHE A 401 10.26 9.23 -30.85
N ILE A 402 10.21 9.83 -32.05
CA ILE A 402 11.33 10.48 -32.74
C ILE A 402 11.45 11.96 -32.35
N GLY A 403 10.34 12.63 -32.01
CA GLY A 403 10.34 14.06 -31.71
C GLY A 403 11.28 14.49 -30.58
N ARG A 404 11.52 13.62 -29.59
CA ARG A 404 12.52 13.87 -28.54
C ARG A 404 13.95 13.82 -29.08
N VAL A 405 14.25 12.88 -29.97
CA VAL A 405 15.57 12.72 -30.60
C VAL A 405 15.86 13.95 -31.46
N LEU A 406 14.94 14.32 -32.34
CA LEU A 406 15.09 15.49 -33.22
C LEU A 406 15.30 16.80 -32.43
N ARG A 407 14.50 17.03 -31.38
CA ARG A 407 14.67 18.21 -30.51
C ARG A 407 16.04 18.25 -29.85
N LYS A 408 16.54 17.11 -29.36
CA LYS A 408 17.88 17.04 -28.76
C LYS A 408 18.99 17.27 -29.79
N SER A 409 18.89 16.70 -30.98
CA SER A 409 19.84 16.90 -32.08
C SER A 409 19.87 18.36 -32.54
N TRP A 410 18.71 19.02 -32.53
CA TRP A 410 18.63 20.44 -32.84
C TRP A 410 19.22 21.28 -31.71
N GLY A 411 18.73 21.12 -30.48
CA GLY A 411 19.02 22.00 -29.35
C GLY A 411 20.33 21.76 -28.61
N ARG A 412 21.05 20.64 -28.85
CA ARG A 412 22.34 20.36 -28.21
C ARG A 412 23.38 19.85 -29.23
N PRO A 413 24.51 20.55 -29.42
CA PRO A 413 25.60 20.13 -30.30
C PRO A 413 26.15 18.73 -29.98
N GLU A 414 26.34 18.42 -28.69
CA GLU A 414 26.79 17.10 -28.20
C GLU A 414 25.93 15.94 -28.73
N TRP A 415 24.60 16.12 -28.70
CA TRP A 415 23.66 15.10 -29.15
C TRP A 415 23.61 15.00 -30.68
N ARG A 416 23.76 16.13 -31.38
CA ARG A 416 23.91 16.13 -32.84
C ARG A 416 25.12 15.31 -33.28
N SER A 417 26.27 15.56 -32.67
CA SER A 417 27.49 14.79 -32.93
C SER A 417 27.34 13.33 -32.53
N HIS A 418 26.65 13.03 -31.43
CA HIS A 418 26.35 11.66 -31.03
C HIS A 418 25.54 10.91 -32.10
N TYR A 419 24.39 11.44 -32.52
CA TYR A 419 23.54 10.76 -33.50
C TYR A 419 24.18 10.70 -34.88
N SER A 420 24.89 11.76 -35.29
CA SER A 420 25.70 11.74 -36.52
C SER A 420 26.74 10.63 -36.45
N GLY A 421 27.51 10.54 -35.37
CA GLY A 421 28.54 9.52 -35.20
C GLY A 421 27.99 8.09 -35.16
N VAL A 422 26.80 7.88 -34.57
CA VAL A 422 26.10 6.58 -34.58
C VAL A 422 25.78 6.13 -36.01
N LEU A 423 25.42 7.06 -36.90
CA LEU A 423 25.05 6.75 -38.29
C LEU A 423 26.26 6.72 -39.23
N SER A 424 27.30 7.53 -38.98
CA SER A 424 28.43 7.69 -39.89
C SER A 424 29.65 6.83 -39.56
N SER A 425 29.81 6.36 -38.32
CA SER A 425 31.01 5.62 -37.89
C SER A 425 30.65 4.27 -37.24
N PRO A 426 30.99 3.14 -37.87
CA PRO A 426 30.79 1.81 -37.26
C PRO A 426 31.50 1.66 -35.92
N ALA A 427 32.70 2.21 -35.76
CA ALA A 427 33.45 2.19 -34.51
C ALA A 427 32.73 2.98 -33.40
N TYR A 428 32.18 4.16 -33.73
CA TYR A 428 31.37 4.91 -32.78
C TYR A 428 30.05 4.20 -32.45
N PHE A 429 29.38 3.59 -33.42
CA PHE A 429 28.18 2.78 -33.21
C PHE A 429 28.42 1.68 -32.16
N VAL A 430 29.51 0.92 -32.29
CA VAL A 430 29.87 -0.13 -31.31
C VAL A 430 30.14 0.46 -29.92
N ARG A 431 30.85 1.59 -29.82
CA ARG A 431 31.06 2.29 -28.54
C ARG A 431 29.73 2.76 -27.94
N ALA A 432 28.84 3.34 -28.74
CA ALA A 432 27.53 3.80 -28.31
C ALA A 432 26.64 2.65 -27.83
N LEU A 433 26.68 1.50 -28.53
CA LEU A 433 25.99 0.28 -28.13
C LEU A 433 26.54 -0.26 -26.79
N ARG A 434 27.86 -0.35 -26.63
CA ARG A 434 28.49 -0.75 -25.35
C ARG A 434 28.11 0.20 -24.20
N GLY A 435 28.08 1.50 -24.47
CA GLY A 435 27.60 2.48 -23.48
C GLY A 435 26.14 2.27 -23.11
N ARG A 436 25.28 1.92 -24.09
CA ARG A 436 23.89 1.57 -23.83
C ARG A 436 23.75 0.29 -22.99
N VAL A 437 24.61 -0.70 -23.22
CA VAL A 437 24.67 -1.92 -22.42
C VAL A 437 25.06 -1.60 -20.98
N ALA A 438 26.06 -0.75 -20.75
CA ALA A 438 26.46 -0.31 -19.41
C ALA A 438 25.32 0.43 -18.67
N GLU A 439 24.58 1.32 -19.33
CA GLU A 439 23.39 1.98 -18.76
C GLU A 439 22.32 0.97 -18.32
N MET A 440 22.08 -0.06 -19.15
CA MET A 440 21.09 -1.09 -18.87
C MET A 440 21.55 -2.04 -17.77
N ALA A 441 22.83 -2.42 -17.76
CA ALA A 441 23.45 -3.23 -16.70
C ALA A 441 23.34 -2.52 -15.35
N THR A 442 23.66 -1.22 -15.31
CA THR A 442 23.49 -0.36 -14.13
C THR A 442 22.05 -0.38 -13.63
N ARG A 443 21.07 -0.21 -14.53
CA ARG A 443 19.64 -0.25 -14.17
C ARG A 443 19.22 -1.62 -13.64
N TRP A 444 19.62 -2.70 -14.30
CA TRP A 444 19.25 -4.05 -13.91
C TRP A 444 19.89 -4.44 -12.57
N TYR A 445 21.15 -4.08 -12.35
CA TYR A 445 21.84 -4.29 -11.08
C TYR A 445 21.14 -3.55 -9.94
N ARG A 446 20.82 -2.25 -10.12
CA ARG A 446 20.03 -1.46 -9.14
C ARG A 446 18.67 -2.05 -8.81
N SER A 447 18.03 -2.73 -9.78
CA SER A 447 16.73 -3.39 -9.58
C SER A 447 16.82 -4.81 -9.00
N GLY A 448 18.02 -5.31 -8.70
CA GLY A 448 18.23 -6.68 -8.23
C GLY A 448 17.98 -7.75 -9.31
N ARG A 449 17.98 -7.35 -10.59
CA ARG A 449 17.66 -8.22 -11.73
C ARG A 449 18.87 -9.04 -12.20
N VAL A 450 20.08 -8.55 -11.95
CA VAL A 450 21.36 -9.23 -12.25
C VAL A 450 22.29 -9.07 -11.05
N ASN A 451 23.22 -10.01 -10.87
CA ASN A 451 24.28 -9.88 -9.86
C ASN A 451 25.47 -9.03 -10.37
N GLU A 452 26.45 -8.78 -9.50
CA GLU A 452 27.62 -7.94 -9.79
C GLU A 452 28.43 -8.48 -10.97
N GLY A 453 28.82 -9.76 -10.92
CA GLY A 453 29.62 -10.39 -11.98
C GLY A 453 28.87 -10.45 -13.32
N GLN A 454 27.56 -10.63 -13.32
CA GLN A 454 26.73 -10.56 -14.53
C GLN A 454 26.70 -9.14 -15.10
N ALA A 455 26.49 -8.12 -14.26
CA ALA A 455 26.45 -6.72 -14.69
C ALA A 455 27.75 -6.30 -15.39
N LEU A 456 28.90 -6.68 -14.83
CA LEU A 456 30.22 -6.41 -15.43
C LEU A 456 30.49 -7.27 -16.67
N ARG A 457 30.07 -8.54 -16.72
CA ARG A 457 30.22 -9.38 -17.92
C ARG A 457 29.42 -8.86 -19.10
N MET A 458 28.24 -8.29 -18.86
CA MET A 458 27.41 -7.73 -19.93
C MET A 458 28.09 -6.58 -20.67
N THR A 459 28.88 -5.74 -20.00
CA THR A 459 29.57 -4.63 -20.68
C THR A 459 30.66 -5.11 -21.64
N ARG A 460 31.17 -6.33 -21.44
CA ARG A 460 32.18 -6.99 -22.27
C ARG A 460 31.57 -7.80 -23.44
N SER A 461 30.32 -8.24 -23.34
CA SER A 461 29.68 -9.14 -24.33
C SER A 461 28.25 -8.70 -24.70
N ILE A 462 28.08 -8.27 -25.96
CA ILE A 462 26.78 -7.89 -26.53
C ILE A 462 25.80 -9.08 -26.64
N PRO A 463 26.21 -10.29 -27.05
CA PRO A 463 25.32 -11.46 -27.05
C PRO A 463 24.73 -11.76 -25.66
N ASN A 464 25.53 -11.67 -24.60
CA ASN A 464 25.04 -11.87 -23.23
C ASN A 464 23.96 -10.84 -22.87
N TYR A 465 24.16 -9.57 -23.25
CA TYR A 465 23.13 -8.55 -23.07
C TYR A 465 21.84 -8.86 -23.83
N ALA A 466 21.92 -9.37 -25.07
CA ALA A 466 20.75 -9.70 -25.87
C ALA A 466 19.87 -10.77 -25.22
N VAL A 467 20.48 -11.82 -24.64
CA VAL A 467 19.77 -12.87 -23.89
C VAL A 467 19.01 -12.29 -22.70
N HIS A 468 19.70 -11.52 -21.85
CA HIS A 468 19.06 -10.82 -20.72
C HIS A 468 17.95 -9.87 -21.20
N ARG A 469 18.11 -9.23 -22.36
CA ARG A 469 17.12 -8.30 -22.90
C ARG A 469 15.84 -9.01 -23.32
N LEU A 470 15.94 -10.13 -24.02
CA LEU A 470 14.79 -10.95 -24.44
C LEU A 470 14.03 -11.48 -23.21
N LEU A 471 14.74 -12.05 -22.25
CA LEU A 471 14.12 -12.53 -21.01
C LEU A 471 13.49 -11.39 -20.19
N SER A 472 14.07 -10.19 -20.24
CA SER A 472 13.55 -9.05 -19.49
C SER A 472 12.17 -8.57 -19.90
N TRP A 473 11.72 -8.88 -21.12
CA TRP A 473 10.39 -8.55 -21.61
C TRP A 473 9.30 -9.44 -21.02
N ILE A 474 9.63 -10.69 -20.72
CA ILE A 474 8.66 -11.72 -20.34
C ILE A 474 8.61 -11.89 -18.82
N THR A 475 9.70 -11.52 -18.11
CA THR A 475 9.87 -11.87 -16.69
C THR A 475 10.06 -10.65 -15.78
N PRO A 476 9.41 -10.63 -14.59
CA PRO A 476 9.74 -9.71 -13.50
C PRO A 476 11.19 -9.86 -13.03
N ALA A 477 11.72 -8.86 -12.31
CA ALA A 477 13.14 -8.83 -11.92
C ALA A 477 13.59 -10.07 -11.10
N GLY A 478 12.76 -10.51 -10.15
CA GLY A 478 13.06 -11.68 -9.31
C GLY A 478 13.10 -12.99 -10.10
N LEU A 479 12.11 -13.20 -10.99
CA LEU A 479 12.07 -14.41 -11.84
C LEU A 479 13.19 -14.41 -12.87
N HIS A 480 13.54 -13.24 -13.42
CA HIS A 480 14.68 -13.12 -14.33
C HIS A 480 15.99 -13.53 -13.67
N ARG A 481 16.24 -13.05 -12.45
CA ARG A 481 17.42 -13.45 -11.69
C ARG A 481 17.39 -14.95 -11.38
N PHE A 482 16.24 -15.49 -10.98
CA PHE A 482 16.08 -16.92 -10.73
C PHE A 482 16.42 -17.81 -11.93
N ILE A 483 16.13 -17.38 -13.17
CA ILE A 483 16.42 -18.16 -14.36
C ILE A 483 17.93 -18.16 -14.70
N LEU A 484 18.60 -17.01 -14.55
CA LEU A 484 19.95 -16.79 -15.09
C LEU A 484 21.08 -16.82 -14.05
N ASP A 485 20.76 -16.63 -12.77
CA ASP A 485 21.72 -16.67 -11.67
C ASP A 485 21.59 -18.00 -10.93
N GLY A 486 22.51 -18.92 -11.22
CA GLY A 486 22.53 -20.27 -10.65
C GLY A 486 22.65 -20.26 -9.13
N GLU A 487 23.50 -19.39 -8.58
CA GLU A 487 23.68 -19.26 -7.12
C GLU A 487 22.43 -18.72 -6.47
N PHE A 488 21.84 -17.65 -7.02
CA PHE A 488 20.58 -17.11 -6.49
C PHE A 488 19.43 -18.11 -6.60
N ARG A 489 19.37 -18.91 -7.66
CA ARG A 489 18.38 -19.99 -7.81
C ARG A 489 18.59 -21.06 -6.76
N THR A 490 19.81 -21.53 -6.56
CA THR A 490 20.13 -22.52 -5.52
C THR A 490 19.82 -21.98 -4.13
N ASP A 491 20.19 -20.73 -3.83
CA ASP A 491 19.87 -20.07 -2.55
C ASP A 491 18.36 -19.91 -2.36
N LYS A 492 17.61 -19.51 -3.39
CA LYS A 492 16.14 -19.40 -3.31
C LYS A 492 15.44 -20.75 -3.21
N LEU A 493 15.88 -21.76 -3.95
CA LEU A 493 15.37 -23.12 -3.84
C LEU A 493 15.71 -23.70 -2.46
N TRP A 494 16.91 -23.46 -1.95
CA TRP A 494 17.30 -23.85 -0.60
C TRP A 494 16.43 -23.12 0.42
N TYR A 495 16.23 -21.81 0.29
CA TYR A 495 15.37 -21.01 1.17
C TYR A 495 13.90 -21.47 1.16
N LEU A 496 13.38 -21.87 0.01
CA LEU A 496 11.99 -22.31 -0.14
C LEU A 496 11.78 -23.77 0.27
N PHE A 497 12.71 -24.66 -0.06
CA PHE A 497 12.55 -26.11 0.12
C PHE A 497 13.39 -26.66 1.28
N ALA A 498 14.68 -26.37 1.35
CA ALA A 498 15.58 -26.97 2.36
C ALA A 498 15.52 -26.27 3.73
N ARG A 499 15.42 -24.94 3.75
CA ARG A 499 15.39 -24.13 4.98
C ARG A 499 14.21 -24.51 5.89
N PRO A 500 12.97 -24.74 5.40
CA PRO A 500 11.90 -25.28 6.24
C PRO A 500 12.28 -26.60 6.92
N PHE A 501 12.89 -27.56 6.21
CA PHE A 501 13.34 -28.82 6.82
C PHE A 501 14.44 -28.58 7.86
N HIS A 502 15.45 -27.75 7.58
CA HIS A 502 16.49 -27.44 8.55
C HIS A 502 15.93 -26.70 9.78
N LEU A 503 15.02 -25.75 9.59
CA LEU A 503 14.31 -25.09 10.69
C LEU A 503 13.46 -26.08 11.49
N TYR A 504 12.90 -27.11 10.88
CA TYR A 504 12.15 -28.15 11.61
C TYR A 504 13.08 -28.97 12.54
N PHE A 505 14.26 -29.37 12.07
CA PHE A 505 15.17 -30.25 12.83
C PHE A 505 16.18 -29.52 13.74
N ASN A 506 16.59 -28.28 13.42
CA ASN A 506 17.64 -27.56 14.15
C ASN A 506 17.08 -26.42 15.04
N ALA A 507 17.21 -26.58 16.36
CA ALA A 507 16.74 -25.62 17.35
C ALA A 507 17.56 -24.31 17.41
N GLU A 508 18.88 -24.38 17.21
CA GLU A 508 19.72 -23.18 17.14
C GLU A 508 19.37 -22.34 15.92
N MET A 509 19.15 -22.98 14.77
CA MET A 509 18.80 -22.28 13.54
C MET A 509 17.45 -21.56 13.64
N ARG A 510 16.45 -22.15 14.33
CA ARG A 510 15.17 -21.47 14.64
C ARG A 510 15.36 -20.27 15.56
N THR A 511 16.20 -20.44 16.57
CA THR A 511 16.53 -19.37 17.53
C THR A 511 17.21 -18.21 16.82
N GLN A 512 18.19 -18.49 15.96
CA GLN A 512 18.86 -17.47 15.15
C GLN A 512 17.88 -16.81 14.19
N TRP A 513 17.03 -17.58 13.51
CA TRP A 513 16.00 -17.03 12.63
C TRP A 513 15.07 -16.07 13.37
N MET A 514 14.64 -16.41 14.58
CA MET A 514 13.82 -15.52 15.41
C MET A 514 14.59 -14.25 15.83
N ARG A 515 15.88 -14.38 16.19
CA ARG A 515 16.74 -13.23 16.52
C ARG A 515 16.89 -12.29 15.32
N ASP A 516 17.13 -12.83 14.13
CA ASP A 516 17.24 -12.06 12.89
C ASP A 516 15.94 -11.32 12.58
N MET A 517 14.79 -11.98 12.77
CA MET A 517 13.47 -11.35 12.63
C MET A 517 13.28 -10.22 13.64
N VAL A 518 13.66 -10.40 14.91
CA VAL A 518 13.58 -9.36 15.94
C VAL A 518 14.46 -8.17 15.58
N GLU A 519 15.70 -8.39 15.14
CA GLU A 519 16.60 -7.32 14.70
C GLU A 519 16.08 -6.58 13.47
N GLU A 520 15.50 -7.30 12.51
CA GLU A 520 14.83 -6.69 11.38
C GLU A 520 13.61 -5.87 11.82
N GLY A 521 12.83 -6.38 12.77
CA GLY A 521 11.70 -5.70 13.40
C GLY A 521 12.10 -4.41 14.11
N LYS A 522 13.22 -4.43 14.85
CA LYS A 522 13.83 -3.25 15.47
C LYS A 522 14.24 -2.22 14.43
N ARG A 523 14.96 -2.65 13.39
CA ARG A 523 15.37 -1.78 12.27
C ARG A 523 14.19 -1.16 11.52
N LYS A 524 13.08 -1.89 11.40
CA LYS A 524 11.83 -1.43 10.78
C LYS A 524 10.96 -0.62 11.75
N HIS A 525 11.39 -0.41 13.00
CA HIS A 525 10.63 0.25 14.06
C HIS A 525 9.24 -0.35 14.33
N ILE A 526 9.06 -1.65 14.04
CA ILE A 526 7.85 -2.42 14.34
C ILE A 526 7.81 -2.76 15.83
N LEU A 527 8.99 -2.90 16.47
CA LEU A 527 9.17 -3.37 17.84
C LEU A 527 9.78 -2.28 18.73
N THR A 528 9.36 -2.23 19.99
CA THR A 528 10.02 -1.43 21.04
C THR A 528 11.29 -2.16 21.53
N GLU A 529 12.20 -1.44 22.17
CA GLU A 529 13.41 -2.06 22.73
C GLU A 529 13.06 -3.03 23.87
N ASP A 530 12.04 -2.69 24.66
CA ASP A 530 11.53 -3.53 25.74
C ASP A 530 10.87 -4.81 25.22
N ASP A 531 10.03 -4.71 24.17
CA ASP A 531 9.43 -5.89 23.53
C ASP A 531 10.53 -6.77 22.89
N ALA A 532 11.57 -6.16 22.29
CA ALA A 532 12.70 -6.90 21.73
C ALA A 532 13.47 -7.68 22.78
N THR A 533 13.74 -7.05 23.92
CA THR A 533 14.45 -7.67 25.05
C THR A 533 13.60 -8.78 25.66
N THR A 534 12.30 -8.54 25.83
CA THR A 534 11.34 -9.54 26.30
C THR A 534 11.32 -10.75 25.37
N ILE A 535 11.14 -10.55 24.05
CA ILE A 535 11.14 -11.66 23.09
C ILE A 535 12.46 -12.42 23.15
N LYS A 536 13.62 -11.72 23.16
CA LYS A 536 14.96 -12.34 23.22
C LYS A 536 15.18 -13.20 24.46
N SER A 537 14.68 -12.77 25.62
CA SER A 537 14.78 -13.53 26.87
C SER A 537 13.97 -14.83 26.83
N GLN A 538 12.88 -14.85 26.07
CA GLN A 538 11.92 -15.96 26.00
C GLN A 538 12.20 -16.95 24.85
N ILE A 539 13.11 -16.66 23.91
CA ILE A 539 13.32 -17.51 22.69
C ILE A 539 13.68 -18.96 23.03
N TYR A 540 14.38 -19.19 24.13
CA TYR A 540 14.78 -20.52 24.58
C TYR A 540 13.65 -21.31 25.25
N GLU A 541 12.49 -20.69 25.51
CA GLU A 541 11.38 -21.40 26.11
C GLU A 541 10.87 -22.52 25.20
N PRO A 542 10.61 -23.73 25.75
CA PRO A 542 10.18 -24.87 24.95
C PRO A 542 8.92 -24.61 24.10
N TYR A 543 8.01 -23.76 24.56
CA TYR A 543 6.78 -23.44 23.82
C TYR A 543 7.05 -22.58 22.57
N ILE A 544 7.98 -21.63 22.62
CA ILE A 544 8.35 -20.81 21.45
C ILE A 544 9.02 -21.69 20.38
N GLN A 545 9.86 -22.63 20.78
CA GLN A 545 10.47 -23.58 19.84
C GLN A 545 9.42 -24.43 19.13
N LYS A 546 8.42 -24.93 19.85
CA LYS A 546 7.28 -25.68 19.27
C LYS A 546 6.43 -24.82 18.34
N TYR A 547 6.21 -23.57 18.72
CA TYR A 547 5.52 -22.59 17.88
C TYR A 547 6.25 -22.37 16.56
N LEU A 548 7.57 -22.16 16.59
CA LEU A 548 8.37 -21.97 15.38
C LEU A 548 8.34 -23.21 14.47
N VAL A 549 8.40 -24.41 15.05
CA VAL A 549 8.21 -25.68 14.30
C VAL A 549 6.82 -25.74 13.67
N SER A 550 5.78 -25.39 14.42
CA SER A 550 4.40 -25.41 13.92
C SER A 550 4.21 -24.40 12.79
N LEU A 551 4.77 -23.19 12.91
CA LEU A 551 4.75 -22.16 11.87
C LEU A 551 5.42 -22.66 10.58
N VAL A 552 6.56 -23.35 10.70
CA VAL A 552 7.25 -23.98 9.57
C VAL A 552 6.38 -25.04 8.90
N VAL A 553 5.78 -25.96 9.66
CA VAL A 553 4.85 -26.97 9.12
C VAL A 553 3.67 -26.31 8.42
N HIS A 554 3.10 -25.26 9.01
CA HIS A 554 1.98 -24.52 8.42
C HIS A 554 2.37 -23.89 7.08
N LEU A 555 3.57 -23.29 6.99
CA LEU A 555 4.12 -22.76 5.75
C LEU A 555 4.29 -23.85 4.68
N MET A 556 4.78 -25.04 5.07
CA MET A 556 4.94 -26.19 4.17
C MET A 556 3.60 -26.75 3.66
N THR A 557 2.49 -26.54 4.37
CA THR A 557 1.16 -26.97 3.92
C THR A 557 0.49 -26.03 2.91
N LEU A 558 0.98 -24.79 2.74
CA LEU A 558 0.41 -23.81 1.80
C LEU A 558 0.31 -24.34 0.35
N PRO A 559 1.37 -24.94 -0.25
CA PRO A 559 1.30 -25.43 -1.63
C PRO A 559 0.46 -26.70 -1.79
N VAL A 560 0.19 -27.46 -0.72
CA VAL A 560 -0.49 -28.77 -0.79
C VAL A 560 -1.84 -28.67 -1.46
N THR A 561 -2.61 -27.60 -1.18
CA THR A 561 -3.92 -27.40 -1.82
C THR A 561 -3.78 -27.23 -3.32
N GLN A 562 -2.78 -26.46 -3.77
CA GLN A 562 -2.56 -26.23 -5.19
C GLN A 562 -2.09 -27.51 -5.89
N LEU A 563 -1.16 -28.23 -5.28
CA LEU A 563 -0.69 -29.52 -5.80
C LEU A 563 -1.86 -30.50 -5.97
N VAL A 564 -2.68 -30.69 -4.93
CA VAL A 564 -3.86 -31.58 -5.01
C VAL A 564 -4.87 -31.09 -6.03
N SER A 565 -5.18 -29.79 -6.09
CA SER A 565 -6.13 -29.27 -7.07
C SER A 565 -5.66 -29.44 -8.51
N PHE A 566 -4.37 -29.19 -8.78
CA PHE A 566 -3.80 -29.40 -10.12
C PHE A 566 -3.70 -30.88 -10.46
N SER A 567 -3.31 -31.75 -9.53
CA SER A 567 -3.28 -33.19 -9.75
C SER A 567 -4.67 -33.75 -10.07
N ILE A 568 -5.72 -33.38 -9.31
CA ILE A 568 -7.09 -33.83 -9.58
C ILE A 568 -7.61 -33.26 -10.90
N ALA A 569 -7.37 -31.98 -11.19
CA ALA A 569 -7.79 -31.37 -12.44
C ALA A 569 -7.09 -32.00 -13.67
N THR A 570 -5.82 -32.36 -13.53
CA THR A 570 -5.03 -33.06 -14.55
C THR A 570 -5.52 -34.48 -14.73
N TRP A 571 -5.74 -35.20 -13.63
CA TRP A 571 -6.32 -36.55 -13.67
C TRP A 571 -7.70 -36.54 -14.34
N TYR A 572 -8.57 -35.58 -13.98
CA TYR A 572 -9.88 -35.44 -14.61
C TYR A 572 -9.78 -35.18 -16.12
N TYR A 573 -8.84 -34.32 -16.54
CA TYR A 573 -8.56 -34.05 -17.95
C TYR A 573 -8.09 -35.31 -18.71
N LEU A 574 -7.25 -36.13 -18.08
CA LEU A 574 -6.73 -37.36 -18.69
C LEU A 574 -7.75 -38.50 -18.68
N ALA A 575 -8.61 -38.57 -17.67
CA ALA A 575 -9.57 -39.66 -17.47
C ALA A 575 -10.84 -39.55 -18.33
N HIS A 576 -11.11 -38.38 -18.93
CA HIS A 576 -12.28 -38.16 -19.80
C HIS A 576 -11.84 -37.76 -21.23
N PRO A 577 -11.23 -38.69 -22.00
CA PRO A 577 -10.86 -38.45 -23.39
C PRO A 577 -12.06 -38.33 -24.34
N ASP A 578 -13.22 -38.82 -23.90
CA ASP A 578 -14.52 -38.91 -24.58
C ASP A 578 -15.31 -37.59 -24.61
N MET A 579 -14.97 -36.61 -23.75
CA MET A 579 -15.60 -35.29 -23.74
C MET A 579 -14.95 -34.31 -24.73
N ASP A 580 -15.74 -33.36 -25.23
CA ASP A 580 -15.23 -32.26 -26.03
C ASP A 580 -14.13 -31.46 -25.30
N GLN A 581 -13.13 -31.01 -26.06
CA GLN A 581 -11.93 -30.38 -25.51
C GLN A 581 -12.26 -29.09 -24.75
N ALA A 582 -13.22 -28.29 -25.23
CA ALA A 582 -13.60 -27.05 -24.57
C ALA A 582 -14.32 -27.33 -23.24
N GLU A 583 -15.23 -28.32 -23.23
CA GLU A 583 -15.95 -28.72 -22.03
C GLU A 583 -15.02 -29.32 -20.97
N ARG A 584 -14.04 -30.13 -21.39
CA ARG A 584 -13.05 -30.74 -20.51
C ARG A 584 -12.14 -29.70 -19.85
N ILE A 585 -11.65 -28.72 -20.62
CA ILE A 585 -10.85 -27.61 -20.08
C ILE A 585 -11.71 -26.79 -19.09
N ALA A 586 -12.97 -26.51 -19.44
CA ALA A 586 -13.87 -25.76 -18.57
C ALA A 586 -14.11 -26.49 -17.23
N LYS A 587 -14.40 -27.79 -17.26
CA LYS A 587 -14.60 -28.60 -16.04
C LYS A 587 -13.33 -28.75 -15.20
N SER A 588 -12.17 -29.01 -15.82
CA SER A 588 -10.88 -29.01 -15.12
C SER A 588 -10.56 -27.65 -14.49
N GLY A 589 -10.86 -26.54 -15.19
CA GLY A 589 -10.76 -25.18 -14.65
C GLY A 589 -11.73 -24.95 -13.48
N ALA A 590 -12.96 -25.45 -13.57
CA ALA A 590 -13.95 -25.37 -12.50
C ALA A 590 -13.51 -26.15 -11.25
N ILE A 591 -12.83 -27.29 -11.39
CA ILE A 591 -12.23 -28.02 -10.28
C ILE A 591 -11.19 -27.15 -9.57
N ILE A 592 -10.27 -26.53 -10.31
CA ILE A 592 -9.27 -25.62 -9.72
C ILE A 592 -9.97 -24.46 -8.99
N GLY A 593 -10.99 -23.86 -9.62
CA GLY A 593 -11.81 -22.80 -9.03
C GLY A 593 -12.51 -23.22 -7.74
N LEU A 594 -13.11 -24.42 -7.71
CA LEU A 594 -13.79 -24.96 -6.53
C LEU A 594 -12.83 -25.11 -5.35
N PHE A 595 -11.65 -25.69 -5.57
CA PHE A 595 -10.61 -25.78 -4.54
C PHE A 595 -10.12 -24.41 -4.08
N GLN A 596 -10.34 -23.34 -4.86
CA GLN A 596 -10.06 -21.98 -4.40
C GLN A 596 -11.08 -21.48 -3.38
N VAL A 597 -12.36 -21.81 -3.51
CA VAL A 597 -13.47 -21.26 -2.71
C VAL A 597 -13.79 -22.09 -1.45
N ILE A 598 -13.45 -23.39 -1.44
CA ILE A 598 -13.74 -24.24 -0.27
C ILE A 598 -13.03 -23.74 1.00
N PRO A 599 -13.75 -23.64 2.14
CA PRO A 599 -13.18 -23.14 3.40
C PRO A 599 -12.20 -24.13 4.03
N ILE A 600 -12.38 -25.42 3.78
CA ILE A 600 -11.50 -26.51 4.20
C ILE A 600 -10.89 -27.10 2.94
N SER A 601 -9.57 -27.11 2.85
CA SER A 601 -8.81 -27.59 1.70
C SER A 601 -7.83 -28.69 2.14
N PRO A 602 -7.25 -29.47 1.21
CA PRO A 602 -6.28 -30.50 1.54
C PRO A 602 -5.11 -29.98 2.40
N GLY A 603 -4.58 -28.79 2.07
CA GLY A 603 -3.54 -28.16 2.89
C GLY A 603 -4.01 -27.77 4.28
N SER A 604 -5.23 -27.24 4.43
CA SER A 604 -5.77 -26.91 5.76
C SER A 604 -6.13 -28.14 6.58
N MET A 605 -6.52 -29.25 5.93
CA MET A 605 -6.68 -30.56 6.59
C MET A 605 -5.35 -31.09 7.11
N CYS A 606 -4.27 -31.11 6.31
CA CYS A 606 -2.95 -31.54 6.77
C CYS A 606 -2.50 -30.75 8.00
N ARG A 607 -2.70 -29.43 7.97
CA ARG A 607 -2.37 -28.51 9.06
C ARG A 607 -3.23 -28.74 10.32
N GLY A 608 -4.54 -28.91 10.14
CA GLY A 608 -5.47 -29.22 11.22
C GLY A 608 -5.14 -30.56 11.89
N LEU A 609 -4.93 -31.61 11.09
CA LEU A 609 -4.54 -32.93 11.59
C LEU A 609 -3.19 -32.91 12.31
N TYR A 610 -2.21 -32.16 11.81
CA TYR A 610 -0.95 -31.93 12.53
C TYR A 610 -1.17 -31.27 13.89
N THR A 611 -2.05 -30.27 13.97
CA THR A 611 -2.38 -29.58 15.22
C THR A 611 -3.10 -30.52 16.20
N VAL A 612 -4.01 -31.36 15.71
CA VAL A 612 -4.68 -32.41 16.50
C VAL A 612 -3.67 -33.43 17.04
N TRP A 613 -2.78 -33.92 16.19
CA TRP A 613 -1.71 -34.82 16.61
C TRP A 613 -0.82 -34.19 17.69
N LEU A 614 -0.46 -32.91 17.54
CA LEU A 614 0.34 -32.19 18.53
C LEU A 614 -0.39 -32.09 19.88
N ALA A 615 -1.67 -31.71 19.87
CA ALA A 615 -2.47 -31.62 21.10
C ALA A 615 -2.63 -32.98 21.81
N ILE A 616 -2.82 -34.06 21.05
CA ILE A 616 -2.91 -35.43 21.59
C ILE A 616 -1.57 -35.88 22.16
N LYS A 617 -0.47 -35.70 21.39
CA LYS A 617 0.87 -36.10 21.81
C LYS A 617 1.30 -35.40 23.09
N GLU A 618 0.96 -34.13 23.24
CA GLU A 618 1.34 -33.32 24.39
C GLU A 618 0.34 -33.40 25.55
N ARG A 619 -0.84 -34.01 25.33
CA ARG A 619 -1.93 -34.08 26.31
C ARG A 619 -2.35 -32.70 26.85
N ASP A 620 -2.21 -31.65 26.03
CA ASP A 620 -2.45 -30.25 26.42
C ASP A 620 -3.45 -29.57 25.48
N PHE A 621 -4.74 -29.82 25.69
CA PHE A 621 -5.79 -29.22 24.87
C PHE A 621 -6.02 -27.73 25.17
N ALA A 622 -5.63 -27.26 26.36
CA ALA A 622 -5.83 -25.87 26.77
C ALA A 622 -4.95 -24.92 25.96
N ASN A 623 -3.68 -25.30 25.75
CA ASN A 623 -2.70 -24.48 25.04
C ASN A 623 -2.71 -24.64 23.51
N TYR A 624 -3.59 -25.47 22.96
CA TYR A 624 -3.83 -25.60 21.51
C TYR A 624 -5.28 -25.36 21.09
N ASN A 625 -6.19 -25.00 22.00
CA ASN A 625 -7.63 -24.94 21.72
C ASN A 625 -7.97 -24.08 20.48
N ILE A 626 -7.47 -22.83 20.39
CA ILE A 626 -7.77 -21.98 19.23
C ILE A 626 -7.13 -22.56 17.96
N ALA A 627 -5.91 -23.08 18.08
CA ALA A 627 -5.20 -23.66 16.95
C ALA A 627 -5.91 -24.91 16.39
N LEU A 628 -6.45 -25.77 17.26
CA LEU A 628 -7.17 -26.97 16.87
C LEU A 628 -8.36 -26.69 15.97
N PHE A 629 -9.08 -25.60 16.22
CA PHE A 629 -10.22 -25.20 15.38
C PHE A 629 -9.80 -24.37 14.18
N LEU A 630 -8.94 -23.36 14.37
CA LEU A 630 -8.60 -22.41 13.30
C LEU A 630 -7.74 -23.06 12.20
N SER A 631 -6.87 -24.02 12.54
CA SER A 631 -5.97 -24.67 11.57
C SER A 631 -6.68 -25.37 10.41
N PHE A 632 -7.95 -25.78 10.56
CA PHE A 632 -8.72 -26.39 9.47
C PHE A 632 -9.23 -25.38 8.43
N PHE A 633 -9.19 -24.07 8.70
CA PHE A 633 -9.69 -23.06 7.77
C PHE A 633 -8.60 -22.55 6.83
N LYS A 634 -8.77 -22.73 5.52
CA LYS A 634 -7.80 -22.39 4.46
C LYS A 634 -7.21 -20.98 4.61
N TYR A 635 -8.05 -19.95 4.73
CA TYR A 635 -7.64 -18.54 4.65
C TYR A 635 -7.09 -17.93 5.94
N VAL A 636 -7.42 -18.50 7.10
CA VAL A 636 -7.06 -17.91 8.40
C VAL A 636 -6.25 -18.85 9.28
N GLY A 637 -6.24 -20.15 8.97
CA GLY A 637 -5.61 -21.15 9.84
C GLY A 637 -4.08 -21.10 9.89
N TYR A 638 -3.39 -20.31 9.06
CA TYR A 638 -1.94 -20.08 9.25
C TYR A 638 -1.70 -19.08 10.39
N LEU A 639 -2.71 -18.27 10.76
CA LEU A 639 -2.70 -17.38 11.91
C LEU A 639 -3.09 -18.12 13.21
N ALA A 640 -3.42 -19.40 13.14
CA ALA A 640 -3.86 -20.22 14.27
C ALA A 640 -2.90 -20.15 15.47
N PHE A 641 -1.63 -20.43 15.20
CA PHE A 641 -0.57 -20.38 16.19
C PHE A 641 -0.24 -18.94 16.62
N PRO A 642 -0.07 -17.95 15.72
CA PRO A 642 0.11 -16.55 16.12
C PRO A 642 -1.00 -16.03 17.06
N ILE A 643 -2.27 -16.34 16.75
CA ILE A 643 -3.42 -15.94 17.58
C ILE A 643 -3.37 -16.67 18.94
N GLN A 644 -3.07 -17.96 18.97
CA GLN A 644 -2.93 -18.74 20.20
C GLN A 644 -1.82 -18.16 21.12
N MET A 645 -0.69 -17.75 20.54
CA MET A 645 0.46 -17.19 21.29
C MET A 645 0.13 -15.92 22.05
N THR A 646 -0.91 -15.19 21.66
CA THR A 646 -1.27 -13.90 22.28
C THR A 646 -1.50 -14.00 23.79
N TYR A 647 -1.87 -15.19 24.29
CA TYR A 647 -2.09 -15.41 25.72
C TYR A 647 -0.79 -15.52 26.53
N ARG A 648 0.23 -16.21 26.00
CA ARG A 648 1.44 -16.57 26.74
C ARG A 648 2.63 -15.67 26.39
N TYR A 649 2.67 -15.17 25.16
CA TYR A 649 3.74 -14.32 24.62
C TYR A 649 3.14 -13.15 23.84
N PRO A 650 2.49 -12.18 24.52
CA PRO A 650 1.80 -11.07 23.87
C PRO A 650 2.74 -10.20 23.03
N ALA A 651 3.98 -9.95 23.49
CA ALA A 651 4.98 -9.19 22.74
C ALA A 651 5.35 -9.87 21.42
N LEU A 652 5.58 -11.19 21.45
CA LEU A 652 5.89 -11.98 20.26
C LEU A 652 4.70 -12.04 19.29
N ALA A 653 3.49 -12.22 19.79
CA ALA A 653 2.28 -12.27 18.96
C ALA A 653 2.03 -10.92 18.27
N ARG A 654 2.20 -9.80 18.99
CA ARG A 654 2.12 -8.44 18.44
C ARG A 654 3.16 -8.22 17.33
N PHE A 655 4.40 -8.61 17.59
CA PHE A 655 5.48 -8.52 16.61
C PHE A 655 5.17 -9.31 15.33
N MET A 656 4.74 -10.57 15.46
CA MET A 656 4.42 -11.44 14.32
C MET A 656 3.24 -10.91 13.52
N ALA A 657 2.19 -10.42 14.19
CA ALA A 657 1.04 -9.81 13.53
C ALA A 657 1.44 -8.53 12.76
N GLY A 658 2.28 -7.68 13.36
CA GLY A 658 2.80 -6.47 12.70
C GLY A 658 3.66 -6.82 11.49
N HIS A 659 4.65 -7.69 11.67
CA HIS A 659 5.54 -8.14 10.60
C HIS A 659 4.79 -8.76 9.42
N TRP A 660 3.79 -9.61 9.70
CA TRP A 660 2.99 -10.24 8.66
C TRP A 660 2.01 -9.28 7.98
N ALA A 661 1.37 -8.38 8.75
CA ALA A 661 0.51 -7.34 8.17
C ALA A 661 1.31 -6.43 7.23
N THR A 662 2.51 -6.04 7.65
CA THR A 662 3.45 -5.30 6.83
C THR A 662 3.76 -6.04 5.53
N ASP A 663 4.22 -7.30 5.60
CA ASP A 663 4.66 -8.06 4.42
C ASP A 663 3.50 -8.42 3.47
N ALA A 664 2.31 -8.71 4.00
CA ALA A 664 1.13 -9.03 3.19
C ALA A 664 0.66 -7.82 2.36
N VAL A 665 0.78 -6.62 2.92
CA VAL A 665 0.26 -5.40 2.30
C VAL A 665 1.17 -4.89 1.17
N HIS A 666 2.49 -5.15 1.23
CA HIS A 666 3.43 -4.81 0.13
C HIS A 666 3.14 -5.49 -1.21
N ILE A 667 2.34 -6.57 -1.21
CA ILE A 667 1.92 -7.25 -2.43
C ILE A 667 0.91 -6.41 -3.21
N VAL A 668 0.10 -5.59 -2.51
CA VAL A 668 -0.96 -4.77 -3.12
C VAL A 668 -0.36 -3.48 -3.69
N PRO A 669 -0.36 -3.28 -5.01
CA PRO A 669 0.19 -2.07 -5.60
C PRO A 669 -0.57 -0.82 -5.10
N VAL A 670 0.14 0.31 -4.95
CA VAL A 670 -0.38 1.64 -4.60
C VAL A 670 -0.88 1.79 -3.15
N PHE A 671 -1.57 0.81 -2.58
CA PHE A 671 -2.06 0.84 -1.19
C PHE A 671 -1.16 0.09 -0.20
N GLY A 672 -0.16 -0.61 -0.73
CA GLY A 672 0.78 -1.44 0.01
C GLY A 672 1.88 -0.71 0.76
N GLU A 673 1.89 0.63 0.77
CA GLU A 673 2.98 1.39 1.38
C GLU A 673 3.00 1.23 2.91
N HIS A 674 4.20 1.15 3.49
CA HIS A 674 4.36 1.12 4.94
C HIS A 674 3.73 2.35 5.58
N GLY A 675 2.95 2.16 6.64
CA GLY A 675 2.22 3.22 7.33
C GLY A 675 0.90 3.63 6.69
N ALA A 676 0.47 2.99 5.60
CA ALA A 676 -0.83 3.23 4.99
C ALA A 676 -1.98 2.61 5.81
N LEU A 677 -3.23 3.01 5.53
CA LEU A 677 -4.40 2.46 6.23
C LEU A 677 -4.60 0.97 5.99
N LEU A 678 -4.16 0.43 4.86
CA LEU A 678 -4.31 -0.98 4.55
C LEU A 678 -3.51 -1.87 5.51
N GLU A 679 -2.27 -1.46 5.85
CA GLU A 679 -1.42 -2.17 6.82
C GLU A 679 -2.11 -2.26 8.18
N ARG A 680 -2.66 -1.14 8.66
CA ARG A 680 -3.44 -1.12 9.89
C ARG A 680 -4.71 -1.95 9.78
N ALA A 681 -5.45 -1.87 8.68
CA ALA A 681 -6.68 -2.63 8.51
C ALA A 681 -6.44 -4.15 8.56
N VAL A 682 -5.33 -4.62 7.96
CA VAL A 682 -4.91 -6.02 8.04
C VAL A 682 -4.51 -6.38 9.47
N TYR A 683 -3.76 -5.53 10.16
CA TYR A 683 -3.41 -5.73 11.57
C TYR A 683 -4.66 -5.79 12.46
N ASP A 684 -5.59 -4.86 12.29
CA ASP A 684 -6.85 -4.80 13.04
C ASP A 684 -7.68 -6.06 12.80
N LEU A 685 -7.80 -6.50 11.54
CA LEU A 685 -8.56 -7.69 11.17
C LEU A 685 -7.95 -8.98 11.76
N CYS A 686 -6.63 -9.10 11.75
CA CYS A 686 -5.93 -10.33 12.09
C CYS A 686 -5.51 -10.44 13.56
N TYR A 687 -5.45 -9.31 14.29
CA TYR A 687 -4.98 -9.27 15.67
C TYR A 687 -5.97 -8.59 16.63
N ASN A 688 -6.28 -7.31 16.42
CA ASN A 688 -7.13 -6.54 17.36
C ASN A 688 -8.60 -7.02 17.38
N TRP A 689 -9.15 -7.42 16.23
CA TRP A 689 -10.54 -7.90 16.13
C TRP A 689 -10.75 -9.26 16.82
N PRO A 690 -9.88 -10.27 16.63
CA PRO A 690 -9.88 -11.48 17.45
C PRO A 690 -9.80 -11.21 18.95
N LEU A 691 -8.95 -10.27 19.39
CA LEU A 691 -8.86 -9.87 20.80
C LEU A 691 -10.15 -9.23 21.31
N THR A 692 -10.75 -8.35 20.50
CA THR A 692 -12.05 -7.73 20.78
C THR A 692 -13.14 -8.79 20.95
N ILE A 693 -13.27 -9.72 20.00
CA ILE A 693 -14.23 -10.84 20.07
C ILE A 693 -14.02 -11.65 21.34
N ARG A 694 -12.77 -12.00 21.65
CA ARG A 694 -12.43 -12.79 22.84
C ARG A 694 -12.87 -12.09 24.12
N ARG A 695 -12.52 -10.81 24.30
CA ARG A 695 -12.95 -10.03 25.48
C ARG A 695 -14.49 -10.01 25.56
N ARG A 696 -15.18 -9.72 24.46
CA ARG A 696 -16.66 -9.72 24.41
C ARG A 696 -17.25 -11.04 24.87
N MET A 697 -16.72 -12.16 24.37
CA MET A 697 -17.18 -13.50 24.73
C MET A 697 -16.94 -13.81 26.21
N ARG A 698 -15.77 -13.45 26.76
CA ARG A 698 -15.46 -13.62 28.19
C ARG A 698 -16.42 -12.80 29.05
N ARG A 699 -16.56 -11.51 28.76
CA ARG A 699 -17.46 -10.62 29.52
C ARG A 699 -18.91 -11.10 29.46
N ARG A 700 -19.35 -11.58 28.30
CA ARG A 700 -20.69 -12.16 28.14
C ARG A 700 -20.86 -13.45 28.93
N ALA A 701 -19.83 -14.29 29.00
CA ALA A 701 -19.85 -15.49 29.82
C ALA A 701 -20.00 -15.13 31.32
N GLU A 702 -19.25 -14.14 31.80
CA GLU A 702 -19.37 -13.61 33.18
C GLU A 702 -20.79 -13.09 33.47
N LEU A 703 -21.36 -12.28 32.58
CA LEU A 703 -22.73 -11.78 32.74
C LEU A 703 -23.76 -12.91 32.73
N ARG A 704 -23.59 -13.91 31.85
CA ARG A 704 -24.50 -15.05 31.76
C ARG A 704 -24.39 -16.00 32.96
N GLN A 705 -23.26 -16.04 33.67
CA GLN A 705 -23.15 -16.81 34.92
C GLN A 705 -24.14 -16.35 35.99
N SER A 706 -24.58 -15.09 35.95
CA SER A 706 -25.61 -14.57 36.86
C SER A 706 -27.04 -14.98 36.49
N LEU A 707 -27.26 -15.59 35.31
CA LEU A 707 -28.58 -15.99 34.82
C LEU A 707 -28.79 -17.49 34.97
N SER A 708 -30.05 -17.93 35.12
CA SER A 708 -30.37 -19.35 35.06
C SER A 708 -30.25 -19.89 33.62
N PRO A 709 -29.67 -21.10 33.42
CA PRO A 709 -29.62 -21.74 32.10
C PRO A 709 -31.02 -22.18 31.66
N ARG A 710 -31.36 -21.96 30.38
CA ARG A 710 -32.68 -22.30 29.82
C ARG A 710 -32.51 -23.22 28.60
N VAL A 711 -33.25 -24.33 28.59
CA VAL A 711 -33.24 -25.32 27.49
C VAL A 711 -34.58 -25.40 26.75
N TRP A 712 -35.68 -25.00 27.38
CA TRP A 712 -37.00 -24.95 26.77
C TRP A 712 -37.09 -24.15 25.45
N PRO A 713 -36.29 -23.07 25.22
CA PRO A 713 -36.42 -22.32 23.97
C PRO A 713 -36.07 -23.12 22.71
N VAL A 714 -35.33 -24.23 22.85
CA VAL A 714 -35.01 -25.12 21.71
C VAL A 714 -36.29 -25.62 21.04
N GLY A 715 -37.25 -26.14 21.82
CA GLY A 715 -38.50 -26.66 21.25
C GLY A 715 -39.33 -25.57 20.57
N VAL A 716 -39.43 -24.38 21.19
CA VAL A 716 -40.18 -23.25 20.64
C VAL A 716 -39.55 -22.72 19.35
N CYS A 717 -38.23 -22.52 19.33
CA CYS A 717 -37.54 -22.07 18.13
C CYS A 717 -37.62 -23.08 16.99
N VAL A 718 -37.54 -24.39 17.29
CA VAL A 718 -37.72 -25.46 16.29
C VAL A 718 -39.14 -25.45 15.74
N ALA A 719 -40.18 -25.30 16.59
CA ALA A 719 -41.56 -25.24 16.13
C ALA A 719 -41.81 -24.04 15.20
N ILE A 720 -41.30 -22.85 15.56
CA ILE A 720 -41.38 -21.64 14.73
C ILE A 720 -40.66 -21.85 13.39
N ALA A 721 -39.42 -22.37 13.43
CA ALA A 721 -38.64 -22.61 12.23
C ALA A 721 -39.28 -23.67 11.31
N ALA A 722 -39.88 -24.71 11.88
CA ALA A 722 -40.62 -25.74 11.14
C ALA A 722 -41.87 -25.16 10.47
N ALA A 723 -42.64 -24.33 11.18
CA ALA A 723 -43.81 -23.65 10.61
C ALA A 723 -43.43 -22.71 9.46
N LEU A 724 -42.36 -21.92 9.62
CA LEU A 724 -41.84 -21.05 8.56
C LEU A 724 -41.36 -21.84 7.34
N TRP A 725 -40.66 -22.95 7.57
CA TRP A 725 -40.20 -23.83 6.49
C TRP A 725 -41.38 -24.44 5.72
N LEU A 726 -42.33 -25.05 6.44
CA LEU A 726 -43.49 -25.70 5.83
C LEU A 726 -44.38 -24.70 5.09
N GLY A 727 -44.60 -23.49 5.65
CA GLY A 727 -45.35 -22.44 4.98
C GLY A 727 -44.68 -21.99 3.68
N ALA A 728 -43.35 -21.85 3.68
CA ALA A 728 -42.59 -21.50 2.47
C ALA A 728 -42.61 -22.63 1.43
N GLU A 729 -42.49 -23.88 1.87
CA GLU A 729 -42.54 -25.07 1.01
C GLU A 729 -43.91 -25.23 0.34
N LEU A 730 -45.00 -25.11 1.11
CA LEU A 730 -46.37 -25.13 0.58
C LEU A 730 -46.63 -24.00 -0.43
N TRP A 731 -46.18 -22.79 -0.13
CA TRP A 731 -46.33 -21.64 -1.03
C TRP A 731 -45.56 -21.83 -2.34
N LEU A 732 -44.37 -22.44 -2.30
CA LEU A 732 -43.59 -22.76 -3.50
C LEU A 732 -44.25 -23.86 -4.34
N VAL A 733 -44.74 -24.92 -3.70
CA VAL A 733 -45.44 -26.03 -4.37
C VAL A 733 -46.69 -25.52 -5.10
N GLN A 734 -47.46 -24.62 -4.49
CA GLN A 734 -48.63 -23.99 -5.12
C GLN A 734 -48.30 -23.16 -6.37
N ARG A 735 -47.03 -22.75 -6.56
CA ARG A 735 -46.62 -21.89 -7.68
C ARG A 735 -45.83 -22.62 -8.77
N VAL A 736 -45.17 -23.72 -8.44
CA VAL A 736 -44.15 -24.34 -9.31
C VAL A 736 -44.52 -25.78 -9.71
N GLU A 737 -45.68 -26.30 -9.27
CA GLU A 737 -46.22 -27.65 -9.57
C GLU A 737 -45.25 -28.82 -9.30
N SER A 738 -44.10 -28.56 -8.67
CA SER A 738 -43.05 -29.52 -8.38
C SER A 738 -42.37 -29.16 -7.06
N MET A 739 -41.84 -30.18 -6.38
CA MET A 739 -41.15 -29.99 -5.11
C MET A 739 -39.79 -29.31 -5.33
N PRO A 740 -39.54 -28.14 -4.72
CA PRO A 740 -38.28 -27.44 -4.91
C PRO A 740 -37.12 -28.24 -4.31
N THR A 741 -36.04 -28.36 -5.07
CA THR A 741 -34.80 -28.97 -4.58
C THR A 741 -34.11 -28.04 -3.58
N LEU A 742 -33.35 -28.60 -2.63
CA LEU A 742 -32.57 -27.80 -1.67
C LEU A 742 -31.64 -26.78 -2.34
N ARG A 743 -31.22 -27.04 -3.58
CA ARG A 743 -30.39 -26.15 -4.38
C ARG A 743 -31.17 -24.92 -4.85
N GLU A 744 -32.44 -25.04 -5.17
CA GLU A 744 -33.29 -23.93 -5.62
C GLU A 744 -33.71 -23.03 -4.46
N VAL A 745 -33.87 -23.60 -3.26
CA VAL A 745 -34.25 -22.88 -2.03
C VAL A 745 -33.08 -22.66 -1.06
N TRP A 746 -31.84 -22.66 -1.57
CA TRP A 746 -30.62 -22.57 -0.74
C TRP A 746 -30.62 -21.36 0.22
N TYR A 747 -31.22 -20.23 -0.20
CA TYR A 747 -31.35 -19.02 0.61
C TYR A 747 -32.30 -19.23 1.81
N LEU A 748 -33.37 -20.01 1.63
CA LEU A 748 -34.33 -20.36 2.69
C LEU A 748 -33.68 -21.31 3.69
N VAL A 749 -32.94 -22.32 3.20
CA VAL A 749 -32.15 -23.26 4.02
C VAL A 749 -31.21 -22.47 4.93
N LEU A 750 -30.49 -21.49 4.37
CA LEU A 750 -29.55 -20.64 5.11
C LEU A 750 -30.27 -19.72 6.12
N ALA A 751 -31.36 -19.06 5.71
CA ALA A 751 -32.09 -18.11 6.54
C ALA A 751 -32.80 -18.79 7.73
N VAL A 752 -33.56 -19.87 7.49
CA VAL A 752 -34.33 -20.56 8.53
C VAL A 752 -33.40 -21.26 9.52
N SER A 753 -32.42 -22.02 9.02
CA SER A 753 -31.49 -22.75 9.89
C SER A 753 -30.56 -21.81 10.66
N GLY A 754 -30.04 -20.77 9.99
CA GLY A 754 -29.19 -19.78 10.65
C GLY A 754 -29.94 -19.00 11.75
N SER A 755 -31.18 -18.59 11.47
CA SER A 755 -32.04 -17.89 12.43
C SER A 755 -32.45 -18.78 13.60
N LEU A 756 -32.67 -20.08 13.38
CA LEU A 756 -32.91 -21.06 14.44
C LEU A 756 -31.74 -21.09 15.43
N GLY A 757 -30.52 -21.26 14.92
CA GLY A 757 -29.32 -21.25 15.75
C GLY A 757 -29.12 -19.94 16.53
N ALA A 758 -29.43 -18.81 15.89
CA ALA A 758 -29.38 -17.50 16.52
C ALA A 758 -30.42 -17.35 17.64
N GLY A 759 -31.68 -17.71 17.36
CA GLY A 759 -32.79 -17.66 18.31
C GLY A 759 -32.55 -18.49 19.55
N ILE A 760 -32.06 -19.73 19.38
CA ILE A 760 -31.68 -20.62 20.48
C ILE A 760 -30.56 -19.96 21.33
N THR A 761 -29.54 -19.38 20.70
CA THR A 761 -28.40 -18.79 21.41
C THR A 761 -28.78 -17.53 22.21
N LEU A 762 -29.68 -16.71 21.67
CA LEU A 762 -30.19 -15.51 22.32
C LEU A 762 -31.09 -15.85 23.53
N SER A 763 -31.85 -16.94 23.45
CA SER A 763 -32.84 -17.34 24.46
C SER A 763 -32.31 -18.31 25.53
N ALA A 764 -31.13 -18.92 25.34
CA ALA A 764 -30.54 -19.93 26.22
C ALA A 764 -30.15 -19.44 27.65
N GLY A 765 -30.35 -18.16 27.98
CA GLY A 765 -30.04 -17.61 29.29
C GLY A 765 -28.57 -17.82 29.70
N GLY A 766 -28.38 -18.34 30.92
CA GLY A 766 -27.07 -18.62 31.52
C GLY A 766 -26.33 -19.86 31.03
N ALA A 767 -26.85 -20.58 30.02
CA ALA A 767 -26.18 -21.77 29.49
C ALA A 767 -24.79 -21.44 28.95
N VAL A 768 -23.77 -22.25 29.26
CA VAL A 768 -22.38 -22.08 28.78
C VAL A 768 -22.25 -22.30 27.26
N LEU A 769 -21.22 -21.73 26.63
CA LEU A 769 -21.07 -21.66 25.16
C LEU A 769 -21.27 -23.01 24.45
N TRP A 770 -20.57 -24.06 24.89
CA TRP A 770 -20.65 -25.36 24.23
C TRP A 770 -22.07 -25.94 24.30
N ARG A 771 -22.82 -25.73 25.40
CA ARG A 771 -24.21 -26.19 25.52
C ARG A 771 -25.13 -25.48 24.54
N ARG A 772 -24.85 -24.21 24.22
CA ARG A 772 -25.63 -23.44 23.23
C ARG A 772 -25.35 -23.93 21.81
N ILE A 773 -24.09 -24.22 21.50
CA ILE A 773 -23.69 -24.79 20.21
C ILE A 773 -24.33 -26.16 20.02
N VAL A 774 -24.29 -27.02 21.05
CA VAL A 774 -24.96 -28.33 21.05
C VAL A 774 -26.48 -28.18 20.93
N ALA A 775 -27.10 -27.24 21.65
CA ALA A 775 -28.54 -26.97 21.54
C ALA A 775 -28.92 -26.49 20.13
N GLY A 776 -28.09 -25.67 19.48
CA GLY A 776 -28.27 -25.26 18.08
C GLY A 776 -28.16 -26.44 17.11
N ALA A 777 -27.19 -27.33 17.31
CA ALA A 777 -27.03 -28.55 16.52
C ALA A 777 -28.25 -29.49 16.68
N ILE A 778 -28.68 -29.74 17.92
CA ILE A 778 -29.89 -30.53 18.23
C ILE A 778 -31.12 -29.86 17.61
N GLY A 779 -31.24 -28.54 17.69
CA GLY A 779 -32.33 -27.80 17.05
C GLY A 779 -32.37 -28.01 15.55
N GLY A 780 -31.22 -27.90 14.86
CA GLY A 780 -31.13 -28.15 13.42
C GLY A 780 -31.45 -29.59 13.02
N LEU A 781 -31.01 -30.56 13.83
CA LEU A 781 -31.34 -31.97 13.66
C LEU A 781 -32.85 -32.21 13.77
N LEU A 782 -33.47 -31.69 14.85
CA LEU A 782 -34.91 -31.80 15.07
C LEU A 782 -35.71 -31.11 13.96
N LEU A 783 -35.29 -29.93 13.52
CA LEU A 783 -35.91 -29.24 12.39
C LEU A 783 -35.86 -30.11 11.13
N GLY A 784 -34.71 -30.74 10.83
CA GLY A 784 -34.55 -31.62 9.68
C GLY A 784 -35.49 -32.82 9.74
N ILE A 785 -35.61 -33.46 10.91
CA ILE A 785 -36.52 -34.60 11.12
C ILE A 785 -37.99 -34.16 10.97
N VAL A 786 -38.40 -33.13 11.70
CA VAL A 786 -39.80 -32.66 11.72
C VAL A 786 -40.25 -32.20 10.33
N THR A 787 -39.43 -31.42 9.63
CA THR A 787 -39.78 -30.94 8.28
C THR A 787 -39.80 -32.08 7.27
N THR A 788 -38.90 -33.06 7.37
CA THR A 788 -38.91 -34.25 6.47
C THR A 788 -40.17 -35.09 6.68
N LEU A 789 -40.54 -35.35 7.94
CA LEU A 789 -41.75 -36.11 8.26
C LEU A 789 -43.02 -35.36 7.84
N ALA A 790 -43.11 -34.06 8.15
CA ALA A 790 -44.24 -33.23 7.76
C ALA A 790 -44.37 -33.12 6.23
N THR A 791 -43.25 -32.97 5.52
CA THR A 791 -43.25 -32.97 4.05
C THR A 791 -43.76 -34.32 3.53
N GLY A 792 -43.22 -35.43 4.05
CA GLY A 792 -43.65 -36.77 3.65
C GLY A 792 -45.13 -37.02 3.88
N LEU A 793 -45.71 -36.51 4.98
CA LEU A 793 -47.14 -36.63 5.27
C LEU A 793 -48.00 -35.75 4.35
N ILE A 794 -47.59 -34.51 4.08
CA ILE A 794 -48.33 -33.55 3.25
C ILE A 794 -48.31 -33.98 1.77
N THR A 795 -47.18 -34.50 1.29
CA THR A 795 -47.01 -34.86 -0.13
C THR A 795 -47.43 -36.29 -0.45
N ALA A 796 -47.69 -37.14 0.57
CA ALA A 796 -48.15 -38.52 0.38
C ALA A 796 -49.47 -38.61 -0.41
N GLU A 797 -50.31 -37.57 -0.38
CA GLU A 797 -51.58 -37.53 -1.10
C GLU A 797 -51.50 -36.80 -2.46
N GLN A 798 -50.41 -36.08 -2.76
CA GLN A 798 -50.37 -35.13 -3.89
C GLN A 798 -49.36 -35.47 -5.00
N VAL A 799 -48.31 -36.27 -4.71
CA VAL A 799 -47.24 -36.56 -5.69
C VAL A 799 -46.72 -37.99 -5.49
N GLU A 800 -46.52 -38.77 -6.56
CA GLU A 800 -45.80 -40.06 -6.53
C GLU A 800 -44.32 -39.86 -6.17
N LEU A 801 -44.04 -39.64 -4.89
CA LEU A 801 -42.69 -39.53 -4.37
C LEU A 801 -42.17 -40.92 -4.01
N THR A 802 -41.13 -41.37 -4.72
CA THR A 802 -40.43 -42.60 -4.36
C THR A 802 -39.85 -42.49 -2.94
N THR A 803 -39.99 -43.52 -2.11
CA THR A 803 -39.46 -43.54 -0.73
C THR A 803 -37.97 -43.15 -0.67
N LYS A 804 -37.21 -43.48 -1.72
CA LYS A 804 -35.78 -43.12 -1.87
C LYS A 804 -35.55 -41.60 -1.93
N THR A 805 -36.42 -40.83 -2.59
CA THR A 805 -36.27 -39.38 -2.75
C THR A 805 -36.53 -38.63 -1.45
N VAL A 806 -37.53 -39.08 -0.67
CA VAL A 806 -37.83 -38.53 0.68
C VAL A 806 -36.68 -38.83 1.65
N ILE A 807 -36.15 -40.05 1.65
CA ILE A 807 -35.01 -40.42 2.50
C ILE A 807 -33.76 -39.61 2.13
N TYR A 808 -33.43 -39.52 0.83
CA TYR A 808 -32.25 -38.77 0.37
C TYR A 808 -32.35 -37.27 0.70
N SER A 809 -33.52 -36.66 0.44
CA SER A 809 -33.79 -35.27 0.81
C SER A 809 -33.74 -35.06 2.33
N GLY A 810 -34.28 -36.00 3.10
CA GLY A 810 -34.26 -35.96 4.56
C GLY A 810 -32.85 -35.99 5.15
N VAL A 811 -31.98 -36.86 4.62
CA VAL A 811 -30.56 -36.92 5.04
C VAL A 811 -29.86 -35.57 4.79
N TRP A 812 -30.07 -34.96 3.62
CA TRP A 812 -29.50 -33.65 3.32
C TRP A 812 -30.09 -32.52 4.15
N ARG A 813 -31.41 -32.53 4.42
CA ARG A 813 -32.07 -31.56 5.32
C ARG A 813 -31.48 -31.63 6.72
N ILE A 814 -31.40 -32.84 7.28
CA ILE A 814 -30.80 -33.08 8.60
C ILE A 814 -29.36 -32.55 8.63
N PHE A 815 -28.54 -32.91 7.64
CA PHE A 815 -27.15 -32.50 7.58
C PHE A 815 -27.00 -30.97 7.45
N SER A 816 -27.66 -30.36 6.47
CA SER A 816 -27.55 -28.94 6.19
C SER A 816 -28.11 -28.07 7.31
N PHE A 817 -29.29 -28.40 7.84
CA PHE A 817 -29.90 -27.62 8.92
C PHE A 817 -29.09 -27.71 10.21
N THR A 818 -28.54 -28.89 10.54
CA THR A 818 -27.66 -29.06 11.70
C THR A 818 -26.41 -28.18 11.59
N ILE A 819 -25.71 -28.21 10.46
CA ILE A 819 -24.50 -27.41 10.25
C ILE A 819 -24.82 -25.92 10.28
N LEU A 820 -25.86 -25.48 9.55
CA LEU A 820 -26.20 -24.06 9.45
C LEU A 820 -26.77 -23.50 10.76
N ALA A 821 -27.53 -24.27 11.52
CA ALA A 821 -27.96 -23.87 12.87
C ALA A 821 -26.79 -23.79 13.84
N THR A 822 -25.84 -24.72 13.76
CA THR A 822 -24.59 -24.65 14.52
C THR A 822 -23.79 -23.40 14.18
N MET A 823 -23.64 -23.09 12.89
CA MET A 823 -22.99 -21.87 12.42
C MET A 823 -23.75 -20.61 12.88
N GLY A 824 -25.08 -20.60 12.80
CA GLY A 824 -25.92 -19.51 13.28
C GLY A 824 -25.73 -19.24 14.78
N ALA A 825 -25.63 -20.30 15.59
CA ALA A 825 -25.34 -20.19 17.01
C ALA A 825 -23.95 -19.58 17.28
N ILE A 826 -22.92 -20.06 16.58
CA ILE A 826 -21.55 -19.55 16.71
C ILE A 826 -21.45 -18.09 16.25
N LEU A 827 -21.98 -17.77 15.07
CA LEU A 827 -21.95 -16.42 14.50
C LEU A 827 -22.67 -15.41 15.38
N THR A 828 -23.81 -15.80 15.96
CA THR A 828 -24.55 -14.96 16.90
C THR A 828 -23.68 -14.59 18.09
N GLU A 829 -22.94 -15.54 18.65
CA GLU A 829 -22.03 -15.27 19.76
C GLU A 829 -20.90 -14.30 19.37
N ILE A 830 -20.34 -14.44 18.17
CA ILE A 830 -19.25 -13.60 17.68
C ILE A 830 -19.72 -12.17 17.38
N LEU A 831 -20.92 -12.03 16.79
CA LEU A 831 -21.46 -10.78 16.26
C LEU A 831 -22.25 -9.95 17.27
N LEU A 832 -22.70 -10.56 18.38
CA LEU A 832 -23.38 -9.82 19.44
C LEU A 832 -22.49 -8.66 19.93
N PRO A 833 -23.06 -7.46 20.12
CA PRO A 833 -22.30 -6.30 20.55
C PRO A 833 -21.67 -6.53 21.93
N ASP A 834 -20.68 -5.71 22.25
CA ASP A 834 -20.09 -5.69 23.57
C ASP A 834 -21.19 -5.46 24.64
N PRO A 835 -21.32 -6.35 25.64
CA PRO A 835 -22.29 -6.19 26.71
C PRO A 835 -22.16 -4.85 27.46
N ASP A 836 -20.94 -4.33 27.57
CA ASP A 836 -20.67 -3.10 28.32
C ASP A 836 -21.05 -1.84 27.51
N LEU A 837 -21.28 -1.97 26.19
CA LEU A 837 -21.74 -0.86 25.34
C LEU A 837 -23.25 -0.59 25.42
N LYS A 838 -24.00 -1.45 26.13
CA LYS A 838 -25.45 -1.31 26.36
C LYS A 838 -25.79 -0.54 27.64
N GLN A 839 -24.80 -0.08 28.41
CA GLN A 839 -25.02 0.74 29.60
C GLN A 839 -24.82 2.23 29.27
N ARG A 840 -25.77 2.81 28.54
CA ARG A 840 -26.17 4.23 28.61
C ARG A 840 -27.39 4.45 27.72
#